data_AF-A0A1I5BV26-F1
#
_entry.id   AF-A0A1I5BV26-F1
#
_cell.length_a   1.000
_cell.length_b   1.000
_cell.length_c   1.000
_cell.angle_alpha   90.00
_cell.angle_beta   90.00
_cell.angle_gamma   90.00
#
_symmetry.space_group_name_H-M   'P 1'
#
loop_
_entity.id
_entity.type
_entity.pdbx_description
1 polymer ?
#
loop_
_entity_poly.entity_id
_entity_poly.type
_entity_poly.pdbx_seq_one_letter_code
_entity_poly.pdbx_strand_id
1 'polypeptide(L)'
;MNRTMVMKNYRLALYLGLALASPAVLAQKKDTLKTDKEKSEKTDTSSKKAKKIDDLIKKGTYKKGLFNTIQVKTDVYFEIPDSLMGRQFLVVNKLSQVPMQVNEAGLNKGMNYENKVISFHRDAVAKKVWVKTVVPQVSSPKNDVITKSVKDNFSESVIEVFDIEAQNSDSTSVAIKVNKIFDGNQKSFNDVLANVGLGGSVKSNLSYIEGVKTFPQNLVVKSQLTTSVNEGGVDLPVTLGVTTNLVLLSKEPMQPRIGDARVGFFSEKHWAFNDRQQKMDEKQFITRWRLEPKDEDKEKYLRGEMVEPKKPIIYYIDPATPIQWREKIIAGVFDWQAAFEKAGFKNAVIAKMPDENDKDFDIDDVRYSVITYVASPKSNAMGPSVVDPRSGEIIESDIIWWHNVMTSLQEWMRIQTGPIDEKARGNVFSDEHMGEAIRFVSSHEVGHTFGLKHNMGSSFAFPVESLRSKEFTDKMGGTAPSIMDYARYNYVAQPEDGVTAITPKIGIYDKHAIEWGYRWYPDAVSEKKALRDLIEKHENDPLYFYGEQQSYLETIDPRSQSEDLGDDAMKASEYGMKNLRIVADNLLKWTYEDGKTYTDAGKLYMGAIGQWDLYTGHVMANVGGIYLDNTVFGSKKKAYEAVPAEIQKRAVDYLVKNSINLPEWLFFNPITEKTYSVKNSPMGPFEQTPYTLARGMQYANIYSLLMDDRLLRMIENQLKNEVSGSKEEIYTVEDLFDQLRGSVFSKKGSLTILEKMTQKNYVDALIVSVNKLFEKTAVKALKVENTLNIPMICNFHEEDHGLRNINYSSMKRVSEVTTYKRAELQKILNLLNKSKNKGDEASRAHYADLIIRIKEALNK
;
A
#
# COMPACT_ATOMS: atom_id res chain seq x y z
N MET A 1 -5.21 -14.31 -6.75
CA MET A 1 -4.68 -15.54 -6.10
C MET A 1 -3.95 -15.07 -4.84
N ASN A 2 -4.63 -15.11 -3.69
CA ASN A 2 -4.21 -14.44 -2.44
C ASN A 2 -3.21 -15.30 -1.65
N ARG A 3 -2.02 -14.75 -1.36
CA ARG A 3 -0.99 -15.38 -0.50
C ARG A 3 -1.07 -14.96 0.99
N THR A 4 -2.05 -14.15 1.38
CA THR A 4 -2.16 -13.60 2.75
C THR A 4 -2.87 -14.51 3.76
N MET A 5 -3.30 -15.72 3.39
CA MET A 5 -4.17 -16.54 4.25
C MET A 5 -3.49 -17.57 5.15
N VAL A 6 -2.15 -17.68 5.17
CA VAL A 6 -1.47 -18.78 5.89
C VAL A 6 -0.82 -18.37 7.24
N MET A 7 -0.83 -17.11 7.66
CA MET A 7 -0.08 -16.68 8.86
C MET A 7 -0.91 -16.29 10.10
N LYS A 8 -2.17 -16.72 10.20
CA LYS A 8 -2.95 -16.57 11.44
C LYS A 8 -3.17 -17.94 12.07
N ASN A 9 -2.28 -18.37 12.96
CA ASN A 9 -2.60 -19.29 14.08
C ASN A 9 -1.36 -19.63 14.94
N TYR A 10 -0.79 -18.70 15.69
CA TYR A 10 -0.05 -19.02 16.92
C TYR A 10 -0.01 -17.78 17.81
N ARG A 11 -0.91 -17.69 18.79
CA ARG A 11 -0.78 -16.90 20.04
C ARG A 11 -2.09 -16.97 20.83
N LEU A 12 -2.25 -17.97 21.68
CA LEU A 12 -3.12 -17.89 22.85
C LEU A 12 -2.78 -18.99 23.85
N ALA A 13 -1.95 -18.69 24.85
CA ALA A 13 -2.01 -19.31 26.17
C ALA A 13 -0.96 -18.67 27.09
N LEU A 14 -1.34 -17.64 27.84
CA LEU A 14 -0.83 -17.44 29.21
C LEU A 14 -1.67 -16.38 29.92
N TYR A 15 -1.75 -16.53 31.25
CA TYR A 15 -2.54 -15.81 32.26
C TYR A 15 -3.95 -16.40 32.49
N LEU A 16 -4.36 -16.77 33.71
CA LEU A 16 -3.94 -16.38 35.05
C LEU A 16 -4.41 -17.44 36.07
N GLY A 17 -3.68 -17.60 37.18
CA GLY A 17 -4.15 -18.39 38.33
C GLY A 17 -3.11 -18.50 39.45
N LEU A 18 -2.99 -17.44 40.26
CA LEU A 18 -2.28 -17.44 41.55
C LEU A 18 -3.18 -18.08 42.62
N ALA A 19 -2.74 -19.17 43.25
CA ALA A 19 -3.12 -19.54 44.62
C ALA A 19 -2.16 -20.59 45.22
N LEU A 20 -1.40 -20.15 46.24
CA LEU A 20 -0.91 -20.86 47.44
C LEU A 20 -0.76 -22.39 47.43
N ALA A 21 0.49 -22.88 47.52
CA ALA A 21 0.95 -23.93 48.45
C ALA A 21 2.47 -24.22 48.28
N SER A 22 3.24 -24.20 49.38
CA SER A 22 4.58 -24.81 49.51
C SER A 22 4.45 -26.24 50.08
N PRO A 23 5.55 -26.99 50.30
CA PRO A 23 6.44 -27.64 49.32
C PRO A 23 6.43 -29.18 49.51
N ALA A 24 6.84 -29.96 48.50
CA ALA A 24 7.21 -31.36 48.73
C ALA A 24 8.34 -31.82 47.80
N VAL A 25 9.45 -32.11 48.45
CA VAL A 25 10.62 -32.88 48.04
C VAL A 25 10.22 -34.18 47.33
N LEU A 26 10.87 -34.50 46.21
CA LEU A 26 11.39 -35.86 46.02
C LEU A 26 12.53 -35.87 45.01
N ALA A 27 13.70 -36.25 45.52
CA ALA A 27 14.92 -36.49 44.79
C ALA A 27 14.83 -37.77 43.96
N GLN A 28 15.41 -37.77 42.77
CA GLN A 28 16.00 -38.97 42.20
C GLN A 28 17.35 -38.64 41.55
N LYS A 29 18.36 -39.28 42.14
CA LYS A 29 19.78 -39.24 41.84
C LYS A 29 20.05 -40.23 40.71
N LYS A 30 20.84 -39.85 39.70
CA LYS A 30 21.60 -40.80 38.88
C LYS A 30 23.00 -40.25 38.67
N ASP A 31 23.95 -40.90 39.35
CA ASP A 31 25.38 -40.75 39.20
C ASP A 31 25.83 -41.32 37.84
N THR A 32 26.70 -40.59 37.13
CA THR A 32 27.83 -41.21 36.42
C THR A 32 28.96 -40.19 36.18
N LEU A 33 30.05 -40.43 36.90
CA LEU A 33 31.46 -40.39 36.50
C LEU A 33 32.09 -39.05 36.04
N LYS A 34 32.88 -38.51 36.98
CA LYS A 34 33.97 -37.56 36.76
C LYS A 34 35.18 -38.24 36.11
N THR A 35 35.85 -37.52 35.21
CA THR A 35 37.29 -37.63 34.97
C THR A 35 37.90 -36.23 35.08
N ASP A 36 38.89 -36.11 35.94
CA ASP A 36 39.60 -34.88 36.29
C ASP A 36 40.40 -34.29 35.12
N LYS A 37 40.37 -32.96 35.00
CA LYS A 37 41.49 -32.16 34.49
C LYS A 37 41.58 -30.83 35.24
N GLU A 38 42.60 -30.78 36.08
CA GLU A 38 43.41 -29.65 36.56
C GLU A 38 42.75 -28.28 36.80
N LYS A 39 42.68 -27.94 38.10
CA LYS A 39 42.65 -26.56 38.60
C LYS A 39 43.92 -25.82 38.14
N SER A 40 43.76 -24.72 37.43
CA SER A 40 44.65 -23.57 37.54
C SER A 40 43.96 -22.46 38.32
N GLU A 41 44.74 -21.83 39.19
CA GLU A 41 44.32 -20.92 40.24
C GLU A 41 43.66 -19.63 39.71
N LYS A 42 42.64 -19.20 40.44
CA LYS A 42 42.17 -17.81 40.46
C LYS A 42 43.34 -16.91 40.86
N THR A 43 43.65 -15.93 40.02
CA THR A 43 44.29 -14.69 40.47
C THR A 43 43.24 -13.59 40.46
N ASP A 44 43.17 -12.92 41.61
CA ASP A 44 42.28 -11.81 41.91
C ASP A 44 42.44 -10.61 40.97
N THR A 45 41.31 -9.92 40.85
CA THR A 45 41.11 -8.52 40.52
C THR A 45 42.35 -7.62 40.55
N SER A 46 42.81 -7.21 39.37
CA SER A 46 43.39 -5.88 39.17
C SER A 46 42.55 -5.13 38.14
N SER A 47 42.14 -3.92 38.51
CA SER A 47 41.43 -2.98 37.65
C SER A 47 42.24 -2.72 36.38
N LYS A 48 41.81 -3.27 35.22
CA LYS A 48 42.34 -2.85 33.93
C LYS A 48 42.13 -1.34 33.78
N LYS A 49 43.22 -0.58 33.78
CA LYS A 49 43.27 0.82 33.38
C LYS A 49 42.56 0.92 32.02
N ALA A 50 41.59 1.82 31.88
CA ALA A 50 40.93 2.06 30.59
C ALA A 50 42.02 2.36 29.55
N LYS A 51 41.98 1.63 28.42
CA LYS A 51 42.92 1.87 27.32
C LYS A 51 42.70 3.28 26.79
N LYS A 52 43.76 3.93 26.29
CA LYS A 52 43.60 5.23 25.64
C LYS A 52 43.07 5.02 24.22
N ILE A 53 42.14 5.86 23.78
CA ILE A 53 41.67 5.84 22.38
C ILE A 53 42.85 6.00 21.41
N ASP A 54 43.87 6.77 21.78
CA ASP A 54 45.12 6.95 21.02
C ASP A 54 45.82 5.61 20.69
N ASP A 55 45.72 4.60 21.56
CA ASP A 55 46.31 3.29 21.34
C ASP A 55 45.53 2.47 20.30
N LEU A 56 44.21 2.70 20.18
CA LEU A 56 43.38 2.09 19.14
C LEU A 56 43.63 2.78 17.80
N ILE A 57 43.73 4.11 17.79
CA ILE A 57 44.01 4.91 16.59
C ILE A 57 45.34 4.50 15.97
N LYS A 58 46.40 4.33 16.77
CA LYS A 58 47.72 3.88 16.26
C LYS A 58 47.70 2.50 15.58
N LYS A 59 46.73 1.66 15.90
CA LYS A 59 46.64 0.26 15.42
C LYS A 59 45.70 0.10 14.24
N GLY A 60 45.01 1.16 13.82
CA GLY A 60 43.90 1.05 12.89
C GLY A 60 43.69 2.30 12.05
N THR A 61 42.62 2.28 11.25
CA THR A 61 42.19 3.43 10.46
C THR A 61 41.22 4.27 11.29
N TYR A 62 41.45 5.57 11.36
CA TYR A 62 40.60 6.52 12.08
C TYR A 62 39.94 7.50 11.11
N LYS A 63 38.61 7.66 11.23
CA LYS A 63 37.85 8.66 10.47
C LYS A 63 36.99 9.49 11.41
N LYS A 64 36.93 10.81 11.17
CA LYS A 64 36.12 11.74 11.96
C LYS A 64 34.74 11.93 11.33
N GLY A 65 33.71 12.03 12.16
CA GLY A 65 32.32 12.25 11.72
C GLY A 65 31.38 12.36 12.91
N LEU A 66 30.12 11.93 12.75
CA LEU A 66 29.09 11.94 13.80
C LEU A 66 29.59 11.19 15.04
N PHE A 67 29.92 9.91 14.83
CA PHE A 67 30.83 9.18 15.70
C PHE A 67 32.14 9.03 14.96
N ASN A 68 33.26 9.22 15.65
CA ASN A 68 34.52 8.88 15.01
C ASN A 68 34.62 7.36 14.96
N THR A 69 35.07 6.83 13.83
CA THR A 69 35.16 5.38 13.62
C THR A 69 36.61 4.96 13.66
N ILE A 70 36.92 3.95 14.46
CA ILE A 70 38.26 3.34 14.54
C ILE A 70 38.12 1.90 14.09
N GLN A 71 38.85 1.51 13.04
CA GLN A 71 38.86 0.14 12.53
C GLN A 71 40.23 -0.50 12.73
N VAL A 72 40.30 -1.53 13.59
CA VAL A 72 41.51 -2.30 13.87
C VAL A 72 41.31 -3.72 13.34
N LYS A 73 41.92 -4.04 12.20
CA LYS A 73 41.64 -5.27 11.44
C LYS A 73 40.14 -5.36 11.12
N THR A 74 39.44 -6.36 11.65
CA THR A 74 37.99 -6.58 11.50
C THR A 74 37.16 -5.93 12.60
N ASP A 75 37.79 -5.46 13.67
CA ASP A 75 37.07 -4.84 14.78
C ASP A 75 36.75 -3.38 14.48
N VAL A 76 35.49 -3.02 14.67
CA VAL A 76 34.98 -1.67 14.47
C VAL A 76 34.61 -1.08 15.82
N TYR A 77 35.12 0.11 16.10
CA TYR A 77 34.83 0.87 17.29
C TYR A 77 34.20 2.22 16.94
N PHE A 78 33.17 2.60 17.68
CA PHE A 78 32.60 3.96 17.64
C PHE A 78 33.09 4.73 18.84
N GLU A 79 33.80 5.83 18.59
CA GLU A 79 34.09 6.87 19.57
C GLU A 79 32.90 7.84 19.60
N ILE A 80 32.19 7.85 20.72
CA ILE A 80 30.99 8.67 20.95
C ILE A 80 31.36 9.82 21.90
N PRO A 81 31.27 11.08 21.46
CA PRO A 81 31.39 12.24 22.33
C PRO A 81 30.29 12.31 23.39
N ASP A 82 30.61 12.76 24.60
CA ASP A 82 29.63 12.93 25.69
C ASP A 82 28.50 13.91 25.30
N SER A 83 28.77 14.87 24.40
CA SER A 83 27.78 15.82 23.87
C SER A 83 26.67 15.19 23.03
N LEU A 84 26.86 13.95 22.59
CA LEU A 84 25.88 13.15 21.85
C LEU A 84 25.13 12.15 22.74
N MET A 85 25.54 11.96 23.99
CA MET A 85 24.79 11.13 24.94
C MET A 85 23.43 11.76 25.24
N GLY A 86 22.38 10.95 25.27
CA GLY A 86 20.99 11.37 25.43
C GLY A 86 20.38 12.06 24.19
N ARG A 87 21.16 12.27 23.12
CA ARG A 87 20.59 12.68 21.83
C ARG A 87 19.84 11.52 21.18
N GLN A 88 18.83 11.85 20.39
CA GLN A 88 18.03 10.90 19.64
C GLN A 88 18.62 10.69 18.25
N PHE A 89 18.67 9.44 17.84
CA PHE A 89 19.13 9.01 16.53
C PHE A 89 18.05 8.15 15.88
N LEU A 90 17.89 8.27 14.57
CA LEU A 90 17.05 7.38 13.78
C LEU A 90 17.95 6.30 13.17
N VAL A 91 17.68 5.05 13.54
CA VAL A 91 18.22 3.87 12.85
C VAL A 91 17.35 3.62 11.63
N VAL A 92 17.96 3.62 10.44
CA VAL A 92 17.27 3.37 9.16
C VAL A 92 17.97 2.20 8.49
N ASN A 93 17.24 1.10 8.30
CA ASN A 93 17.79 -0.10 7.67
C ASN A 93 17.25 -0.27 6.25
N LYS A 94 18.16 -0.54 5.32
CA LYS A 94 17.85 -0.78 3.90
C LYS A 94 18.49 -2.08 3.41
N LEU A 95 17.83 -2.76 2.48
CA LEU A 95 18.45 -3.83 1.71
C LEU A 95 19.40 -3.22 0.68
N SER A 96 20.67 -3.62 0.66
CA SER A 96 21.66 -3.15 -0.33
C SER A 96 21.94 -4.17 -1.42
N GLN A 97 21.73 -5.46 -1.12
CA GLN A 97 21.93 -6.56 -2.07
C GLN A 97 21.03 -7.74 -1.72
N VAL A 98 20.48 -8.40 -2.74
CA VAL A 98 19.62 -9.58 -2.58
C VAL A 98 19.99 -10.68 -3.60
N PRO A 99 19.88 -11.97 -3.24
CA PRO A 99 20.05 -13.07 -4.18
C PRO A 99 18.76 -13.29 -4.99
N MET A 100 18.83 -14.14 -6.02
CA MET A 100 17.75 -14.39 -6.98
C MET A 100 16.41 -14.73 -6.30
N GLN A 101 16.41 -15.63 -5.32
CA GLN A 101 15.20 -16.11 -4.65
C GLN A 101 14.44 -14.97 -3.93
N VAL A 102 15.19 -14.05 -3.33
CA VAL A 102 14.64 -12.89 -2.61
C VAL A 102 14.19 -11.81 -3.59
N ASN A 103 14.94 -11.63 -4.69
CA ASN A 103 14.57 -10.72 -5.78
C ASN A 103 13.25 -11.16 -6.45
N GLU A 104 13.09 -12.45 -6.75
CA GLU A 104 11.86 -13.01 -7.33
C GLU A 104 10.66 -12.88 -6.37
N ALA A 105 10.90 -12.85 -5.06
CA ALA A 105 9.87 -12.57 -4.06
C ALA A 105 9.48 -11.07 -3.98
N GLY A 106 10.20 -10.20 -4.69
CA GLY A 106 9.89 -8.76 -4.78
C GLY A 106 10.50 -7.90 -3.68
N LEU A 107 11.52 -8.42 -2.97
CA LEU A 107 12.39 -7.70 -2.05
C LEU A 107 13.71 -7.40 -2.76
N ASN A 108 14.10 -6.12 -2.82
CA ASN A 108 15.18 -5.66 -3.68
C ASN A 108 16.06 -4.60 -3.01
N LYS A 109 17.20 -4.28 -3.65
CA LYS A 109 18.11 -3.22 -3.20
C LYS A 109 17.38 -1.87 -3.10
N GLY A 110 17.83 -1.01 -2.18
CA GLY A 110 17.25 0.30 -1.88
C GLY A 110 16.02 0.26 -0.98
N MET A 111 15.37 -0.90 -0.78
CA MET A 111 14.15 -0.97 0.02
C MET A 111 14.44 -0.79 1.52
N ASN A 112 13.84 0.24 2.12
CA ASN A 112 13.76 0.40 3.58
C ASN A 112 12.82 -0.66 4.18
N TYR A 113 13.21 -1.23 5.32
CA TYR A 113 12.41 -2.26 6.01
C TYR A 113 12.26 -2.03 7.51
N GLU A 114 13.01 -1.11 8.12
CA GLU A 114 12.87 -0.79 9.55
C GLU A 114 13.40 0.61 9.84
N ASN A 115 12.63 1.38 10.62
CA ASN A 115 13.01 2.68 11.17
C ASN A 115 12.79 2.66 12.69
N LYS A 116 13.77 3.13 13.47
CA LYS A 116 13.70 3.08 14.95
C LYS A 116 14.43 4.24 15.60
N VAL A 117 13.80 4.90 16.56
CA VAL A 117 14.44 5.99 17.31
C VAL A 117 15.15 5.43 18.55
N ILE A 118 16.43 5.75 18.69
CA ILE A 118 17.28 5.29 19.80
C ILE A 118 18.03 6.44 20.46
N SER A 119 18.53 6.21 21.69
CA SER A 119 19.42 7.11 22.42
C SER A 119 20.55 6.35 23.12
N PHE A 120 21.73 6.97 23.23
CA PHE A 120 22.90 6.41 23.91
C PHE A 120 23.06 7.03 25.30
N HIS A 121 23.29 6.20 26.32
CA HIS A 121 23.43 6.62 27.72
C HIS A 121 24.70 6.04 28.33
N ARG A 122 25.61 6.91 28.73
CA ARG A 122 26.86 6.51 29.39
C ARG A 122 26.62 6.25 30.87
N ASP A 123 27.09 5.10 31.35
CA ASP A 123 27.15 4.75 32.76
C ASP A 123 28.62 4.61 33.18
N ALA A 124 29.12 5.64 33.85
CA ALA A 124 30.50 5.70 34.30
C ALA A 124 30.80 4.70 35.45
N VAL A 125 29.79 4.32 36.23
CA VAL A 125 29.94 3.40 37.37
C VAL A 125 30.05 1.96 36.85
N ALA A 126 29.12 1.57 35.97
CA ALA A 126 29.14 0.27 35.32
C ALA A 126 30.22 0.15 34.24
N LYS A 127 30.80 1.28 33.79
CA LYS A 127 31.70 1.39 32.63
C LYS A 127 31.06 0.84 31.34
N LYS A 128 29.78 1.17 31.14
CA LYS A 128 28.96 0.73 30.01
C LYS A 128 28.38 1.91 29.25
N VAL A 129 28.00 1.67 27.99
CA VAL A 129 27.09 2.52 27.23
C VAL A 129 25.83 1.73 26.95
N TRP A 130 24.70 2.19 27.47
CA TRP A 130 23.38 1.61 27.24
C TRP A 130 22.74 2.27 26.02
N VAL A 131 22.12 1.47 25.16
CA VAL A 131 21.27 1.98 24.07
C VAL A 131 19.83 1.68 24.40
N LYS A 132 18.98 2.69 24.25
CA LYS A 132 17.55 2.57 24.53
C LYS A 132 16.70 2.97 23.34
N THR A 133 15.54 2.35 23.18
CA THR A 133 14.51 2.81 22.26
C THR A 133 13.71 3.94 22.88
N VAL A 134 13.33 4.90 22.05
CA VAL A 134 12.49 6.03 22.43
C VAL A 134 11.12 5.85 21.79
N VAL A 135 10.05 6.23 22.50
CA VAL A 135 8.69 6.34 21.95
C VAL A 135 8.41 7.82 21.65
N PRO A 136 8.81 8.32 20.47
CA PRO A 136 8.73 9.74 20.12
C PRO A 136 7.31 10.28 19.92
N GLN A 137 6.32 9.40 19.76
CA GLN A 137 4.93 9.74 19.48
C GLN A 137 4.13 10.20 20.71
N VAL A 138 4.78 10.40 21.87
CA VAL A 138 4.09 10.77 23.12
C VAL A 138 4.60 12.10 23.65
N SER A 139 3.68 12.99 24.03
CA SER A 139 4.02 14.31 24.56
C SER A 139 3.16 14.72 25.75
N SER A 140 3.72 15.55 26.63
CA SER A 140 2.98 16.24 27.69
C SER A 140 3.63 17.59 28.06
N PRO A 141 2.87 18.60 28.51
CA PRO A 141 3.42 19.88 28.93
C PRO A 141 4.34 19.74 30.15
N LYS A 142 5.53 20.35 30.11
CA LYS A 142 6.57 20.17 31.16
C LYS A 142 6.12 20.42 32.61
N ASN A 143 5.13 21.27 32.81
CA ASN A 143 4.67 21.70 34.14
C ASN A 143 3.43 20.94 34.62
N ASP A 144 2.87 20.05 33.78
CA ASP A 144 1.70 19.26 34.14
C ASP A 144 2.14 18.07 35.02
N VAL A 145 1.33 17.74 36.04
CA VAL A 145 1.58 16.64 36.97
C VAL A 145 1.61 15.30 36.23
N ILE A 146 0.76 15.14 35.21
CA ILE A 146 0.68 13.93 34.38
C ILE A 146 2.01 13.62 33.66
N THR A 147 2.88 14.61 33.41
CA THR A 147 4.18 14.39 32.74
C THR A 147 5.06 13.39 33.48
N LYS A 148 4.97 13.32 34.81
CA LYS A 148 5.65 12.27 35.57
C LYS A 148 5.11 10.88 35.20
N SER A 149 3.79 10.74 35.16
CA SER A 149 3.13 9.48 34.76
C SER A 149 3.46 9.10 33.32
N VAL A 150 3.49 10.07 32.39
CA VAL A 150 3.88 9.84 30.99
C VAL A 150 5.32 9.33 30.92
N LYS A 151 6.25 9.96 31.64
CA LYS A 151 7.64 9.52 31.69
C LYS A 151 7.79 8.09 32.23
N ASP A 152 7.01 7.73 33.24
CA ASP A 152 7.09 6.42 33.90
C ASP A 152 6.39 5.30 33.09
N ASN A 153 5.33 5.61 32.32
CA ASN A 153 4.58 4.63 31.51
C ASN A 153 5.08 4.49 30.07
N PHE A 154 5.75 5.51 29.55
CA PHE A 154 6.39 5.51 28.21
C PHE A 154 7.91 5.57 28.33
N SER A 155 8.46 4.88 29.35
CA SER A 155 9.89 4.86 29.61
C SER A 155 10.66 4.18 28.47
N GLU A 156 11.87 4.67 28.21
CA GLU A 156 12.77 4.09 27.21
C GLU A 156 13.18 2.65 27.58
N SER A 157 13.13 1.71 26.62
CA SER A 157 13.56 0.32 26.83
C SER A 157 15.00 0.11 26.42
N VAL A 158 15.81 -0.56 27.25
CA VAL A 158 17.19 -0.92 26.89
C VAL A 158 17.16 -2.02 25.82
N ILE A 159 17.80 -1.76 24.67
CA ILE A 159 17.89 -2.72 23.55
C ILE A 159 19.30 -3.26 23.35
N GLU A 160 20.32 -2.57 23.85
CA GLU A 160 21.72 -2.99 23.71
C GLU A 160 22.59 -2.40 24.83
N VAL A 161 23.72 -3.05 25.12
CA VAL A 161 24.74 -2.56 26.03
C VAL A 161 26.13 -2.80 25.48
N PHE A 162 27.00 -1.80 25.55
CA PHE A 162 28.40 -1.90 25.15
C PHE A 162 29.35 -1.67 26.32
N ASP A 163 30.46 -2.42 26.34
CA ASP A 163 31.59 -2.14 27.21
C ASP A 163 32.36 -0.90 26.73
N ILE A 164 32.78 -0.04 27.65
CA ILE A 164 33.71 1.05 27.34
C ILE A 164 35.12 0.46 27.21
N GLU A 165 35.58 0.32 25.97
CA GLU A 165 36.87 -0.29 25.64
C GLU A 165 38.04 0.69 25.81
N ALA A 166 37.80 1.97 25.54
CA ALA A 166 38.77 3.03 25.69
C ALA A 166 38.10 4.39 25.95
N GLN A 167 38.88 5.33 26.47
CA GLN A 167 38.47 6.72 26.68
C GLN A 167 39.53 7.65 26.10
N ASN A 168 39.12 8.83 25.61
CA ASN A 168 40.07 9.83 25.15
C ASN A 168 40.80 10.51 26.34
N SER A 169 41.89 11.20 26.02
CA SER A 169 42.81 11.76 27.01
C SER A 169 42.18 12.84 27.91
N ASP A 170 41.15 13.55 27.45
CA ASP A 170 40.43 14.57 28.22
C ASP A 170 39.11 14.04 28.84
N SER A 171 38.82 12.74 28.70
CA SER A 171 37.64 12.07 29.22
C SER A 171 36.28 12.46 28.62
N THR A 172 36.25 13.23 27.53
CA THR A 172 35.02 13.74 26.87
C THR A 172 34.41 12.81 25.81
N SER A 173 35.04 11.67 25.50
CA SER A 173 34.51 10.66 24.59
C SER A 173 34.86 9.24 25.04
N VAL A 174 34.05 8.27 24.63
CA VAL A 174 34.24 6.85 24.92
C VAL A 174 34.20 6.02 23.64
N ALA A 175 35.04 5.00 23.54
CA ALA A 175 35.04 4.05 22.44
C ALA A 175 34.35 2.74 22.84
N ILE A 176 33.40 2.31 22.02
CA ILE A 176 32.67 1.04 22.15
C ILE A 176 32.92 0.13 20.95
N LYS A 177 33.06 -1.18 21.16
CA LYS A 177 33.16 -2.16 20.06
C LYS A 177 31.76 -2.55 19.56
N VAL A 178 31.48 -2.37 18.28
CA VAL A 178 30.11 -2.45 17.74
C VAL A 178 29.82 -3.64 16.84
N ASN A 179 30.81 -4.51 16.57
CA ASN A 179 30.66 -5.63 15.63
C ASN A 179 29.36 -6.43 15.82
N LYS A 180 29.03 -6.76 17.07
CA LYS A 180 27.91 -7.65 17.41
C LYS A 180 26.53 -7.20 16.90
N ILE A 181 26.32 -5.90 16.68
CA ILE A 181 25.02 -5.39 16.18
C ILE A 181 24.97 -5.30 14.66
N PHE A 182 26.11 -5.47 13.97
CA PHE A 182 26.24 -5.35 12.53
C PHE A 182 26.67 -6.66 11.85
N ASP A 183 27.15 -7.66 12.60
CA ASP A 183 27.49 -8.99 12.08
C ASP A 183 26.35 -10.03 12.26
N GLY A 184 25.21 -9.59 12.80
CA GLY A 184 24.02 -10.43 13.03
C GLY A 184 24.01 -11.21 14.34
N ASN A 185 25.04 -11.08 15.21
CA ASN A 185 25.03 -11.69 16.55
C ASN A 185 23.92 -11.14 17.45
N GLN A 186 23.58 -9.87 17.29
CA GLN A 186 22.49 -9.19 18.00
C GLN A 186 21.55 -8.52 17.00
N LYS A 187 20.27 -8.51 17.37
CA LYS A 187 19.15 -8.00 16.55
C LYS A 187 18.70 -6.59 16.94
N SER A 188 19.40 -5.96 17.87
CA SER A 188 18.98 -4.72 18.54
C SER A 188 18.82 -3.54 17.56
N PHE A 189 19.77 -3.40 16.63
CA PHE A 189 19.76 -2.35 15.60
C PHE A 189 19.22 -2.84 14.26
N ASN A 190 19.30 -4.14 13.99
CA ASN A 190 18.99 -4.72 12.70
C ASN A 190 18.47 -6.16 12.87
N ASP A 191 17.18 -6.37 12.63
CA ASP A 191 16.56 -7.70 12.52
C ASP A 191 16.01 -7.95 11.13
N VAL A 192 16.89 -7.89 10.11
CA VAL A 192 16.48 -8.02 8.69
C VAL A 192 15.58 -9.23 8.45
N LEU A 193 15.90 -10.40 9.01
CA LEU A 193 15.19 -11.64 8.73
C LEU A 193 13.74 -11.63 9.23
N ALA A 194 13.50 -11.04 10.40
CA ALA A 194 12.14 -10.91 10.94
C ALA A 194 11.34 -9.87 10.15
N ASN A 195 11.94 -8.70 9.85
CA ASN A 195 11.25 -7.61 9.17
C ASN A 195 10.91 -7.92 7.70
N VAL A 196 11.74 -8.72 7.02
CA VAL A 196 11.48 -9.15 5.63
C VAL A 196 10.73 -10.48 5.52
N GLY A 197 10.31 -11.07 6.64
CA GLY A 197 9.46 -12.26 6.67
C GLY A 197 10.14 -13.59 6.34
N LEU A 198 11.48 -13.65 6.32
CA LEU A 198 12.24 -14.90 6.11
C LEU A 198 12.32 -15.78 7.37
N GLY A 199 12.23 -15.16 8.56
CA GLY A 199 12.37 -15.86 9.83
C GLY A 199 13.79 -16.40 10.10
N GLY A 200 13.94 -17.19 11.16
CA GLY A 200 15.23 -17.78 11.54
C GLY A 200 16.22 -16.81 12.20
N SER A 201 17.50 -17.17 12.14
CA SER A 201 18.61 -16.44 12.76
C SER A 201 19.80 -16.31 11.81
N VAL A 202 20.49 -15.18 11.86
CA VAL A 202 21.72 -14.97 11.09
C VAL A 202 22.80 -15.95 11.56
N LYS A 203 23.52 -16.52 10.59
CA LYS A 203 24.72 -17.32 10.80
C LYS A 203 25.93 -16.38 10.85
N SER A 204 26.26 -15.88 12.04
CA SER A 204 27.29 -14.85 12.21
C SER A 204 28.67 -15.25 11.72
N ASN A 205 29.01 -16.55 11.74
CA ASN A 205 30.28 -17.06 11.19
C ASN A 205 30.36 -17.00 9.65
N LEU A 206 29.22 -16.80 8.97
CA LEU A 206 29.08 -16.60 7.53
C LEU A 206 28.69 -15.16 7.19
N SER A 207 28.78 -14.26 8.17
CA SER A 207 28.35 -12.86 8.07
C SER A 207 29.48 -11.93 8.46
N TYR A 208 29.54 -10.75 7.87
CA TYR A 208 30.63 -9.80 8.11
C TYR A 208 30.23 -8.36 7.80
N ILE A 209 30.98 -7.42 8.40
CA ILE A 209 30.87 -5.99 8.09
C ILE A 209 31.73 -5.71 6.87
N GLU A 210 31.11 -5.16 5.83
CA GLU A 210 31.74 -4.83 4.56
C GLU A 210 32.43 -3.46 4.62
N GLY A 211 31.79 -2.47 5.24
CA GLY A 211 32.33 -1.12 5.29
C GLY A 211 31.61 -0.20 6.27
N VAL A 212 32.33 0.86 6.67
CA VAL A 212 31.81 1.91 7.56
C VAL A 212 32.19 3.29 7.00
N LYS A 213 31.20 4.16 6.88
CA LYS A 213 31.36 5.58 6.53
C LYS A 213 30.77 6.43 7.66
N THR A 214 31.41 7.55 7.98
CA THR A 214 30.92 8.48 9.00
C THR A 214 30.96 9.91 8.45
N PHE A 215 29.89 10.65 8.72
CA PHE A 215 29.63 11.99 8.22
C PHE A 215 29.13 12.88 9.38
N PRO A 216 29.05 14.21 9.24
CA PRO A 216 28.67 15.09 10.36
C PRO A 216 27.33 14.77 11.03
N GLN A 217 26.35 14.24 10.27
CA GLN A 217 24.98 13.98 10.77
C GLN A 217 24.48 12.57 10.47
N ASN A 218 25.29 11.71 9.84
CA ASN A 218 24.92 10.33 9.53
C ASN A 218 26.14 9.41 9.71
N LEU A 219 25.90 8.17 10.07
CA LEU A 219 26.88 7.09 10.05
C LEU A 219 26.27 5.90 9.32
N VAL A 220 27.04 5.29 8.40
CA VAL A 220 26.57 4.21 7.53
C VAL A 220 27.43 2.98 7.76
N VAL A 221 26.80 1.84 8.06
CA VAL A 221 27.45 0.53 8.16
C VAL A 221 26.82 -0.42 7.14
N LYS A 222 27.64 -1.03 6.29
CA LYS A 222 27.24 -2.08 5.36
C LYS A 222 27.70 -3.43 5.85
N SER A 223 26.81 -4.41 5.78
CA SER A 223 27.05 -5.78 6.22
C SER A 223 26.47 -6.80 5.26
N GLN A 224 27.11 -7.97 5.20
CA GLN A 224 26.63 -9.15 4.50
C GLN A 224 26.16 -10.16 5.55
N LEU A 225 24.85 -10.44 5.58
CA LEU A 225 24.21 -11.27 6.60
C LEU A 225 23.66 -12.55 5.95
N THR A 226 24.18 -13.70 6.37
CA THR A 226 23.81 -15.00 5.82
C THR A 226 22.86 -15.75 6.75
N THR A 227 21.80 -16.33 6.20
CA THR A 227 20.89 -17.25 6.88
C THR A 227 20.73 -18.55 6.07
N SER A 228 19.93 -19.49 6.58
CA SER A 228 19.43 -20.61 5.79
C SER A 228 17.91 -20.64 5.81
N VAL A 229 17.33 -20.83 4.64
CA VAL A 229 15.87 -20.92 4.43
C VAL A 229 15.53 -22.34 4.02
N ASN A 230 14.45 -22.88 4.60
CA ASN A 230 13.92 -24.21 4.28
C ASN A 230 12.47 -24.10 3.82
N GLU A 231 12.20 -24.43 2.56
CA GLU A 231 10.85 -24.46 1.98
C GLU A 231 10.33 -25.89 1.77
N GLY A 232 10.55 -26.76 2.77
CA GLY A 232 10.13 -28.18 2.70
C GLY A 232 11.14 -29.09 2.01
N GLY A 233 12.42 -28.70 1.99
CA GLY A 233 13.52 -29.39 1.31
C GLY A 233 14.87 -29.22 2.02
N VAL A 234 15.95 -29.09 1.25
CA VAL A 234 17.29 -28.84 1.79
C VAL A 234 17.45 -27.38 2.19
N ASP A 235 18.12 -27.11 3.30
CA ASP A 235 18.46 -25.76 3.73
C ASP A 235 19.30 -25.03 2.66
N LEU A 236 18.74 -23.96 2.10
CA LEU A 236 19.43 -23.12 1.11
C LEU A 236 20.07 -21.91 1.81
N PRO A 237 21.38 -21.67 1.63
CA PRO A 237 22.01 -20.46 2.14
C PRO A 237 21.50 -19.24 1.38
N VAL A 238 21.14 -18.19 2.12
CA VAL A 238 20.68 -16.90 1.59
C VAL A 238 21.51 -15.82 2.26
N THR A 239 22.22 -15.01 1.48
CA THR A 239 23.01 -13.87 1.97
C THR A 239 22.36 -12.57 1.52
N LEU A 240 22.09 -11.67 2.47
CA LEU A 240 21.53 -10.35 2.24
C LEU A 240 22.59 -9.29 2.53
N GLY A 241 22.75 -8.36 1.59
CA GLY A 241 23.43 -7.10 1.85
C GLY A 241 22.48 -6.15 2.58
N VAL A 242 22.95 -5.59 3.69
CA VAL A 242 22.18 -4.65 4.51
C VAL A 242 22.99 -3.41 4.78
N THR A 243 22.34 -2.25 4.69
CA THR A 243 22.87 -0.97 5.12
C THR A 243 22.10 -0.47 6.33
N THR A 244 22.81 -0.22 7.43
CA THR A 244 22.26 0.45 8.62
C THR A 244 22.80 1.87 8.69
N ASN A 245 21.89 2.84 8.65
CA ASN A 245 22.18 4.24 8.88
C ASN A 245 21.87 4.62 10.33
N LEU A 246 22.68 5.49 10.92
CA LEU A 246 22.43 6.12 12.20
C LEU A 246 22.40 7.64 12.02
N VAL A 247 21.19 8.18 11.90
CA VAL A 247 20.93 9.57 11.57
C VAL A 247 20.78 10.38 12.85
N LEU A 248 21.57 11.44 13.02
CA LEU A 248 21.39 12.36 14.15
C LEU A 248 20.15 13.23 13.93
N LEU A 249 19.11 13.03 14.74
CA LEU A 249 17.90 13.83 14.64
C LEU A 249 18.12 15.26 15.15
N SER A 250 17.42 16.22 14.53
CA SER A 250 17.44 17.63 14.95
C SER A 250 17.07 17.78 16.42
N LYS A 251 17.71 18.73 17.11
CA LYS A 251 17.35 19.10 18.49
C LYS A 251 15.91 19.62 18.55
N GLU A 252 15.58 20.50 17.61
CA GLU A 252 14.23 21.05 17.43
C GLU A 252 13.56 20.30 16.26
N PRO A 253 12.53 19.48 16.54
CA PRO A 253 11.71 18.86 15.50
C PRO A 253 11.07 19.92 14.59
N MET A 254 10.67 19.51 13.38
CA MET A 254 9.90 20.38 12.50
C MET A 254 8.57 20.75 13.19
N GLN A 255 8.03 21.93 12.93
CA GLN A 255 6.67 22.25 13.36
C GLN A 255 5.69 21.25 12.69
N PRO A 256 5.02 20.38 13.48
CA PRO A 256 4.12 19.38 12.91
C PRO A 256 2.86 20.05 12.36
N ARG A 257 2.30 19.46 11.30
CA ARG A 257 1.01 19.87 10.73
C ARG A 257 -0.03 18.80 11.02
N ILE A 258 -1.15 19.22 11.61
CA ILE A 258 -2.26 18.32 11.94
C ILE A 258 -2.99 17.93 10.66
N GLY A 259 -3.21 16.63 10.46
CA GLY A 259 -3.94 16.07 9.32
C GLY A 259 -5.41 16.44 9.30
N ASP A 260 -5.98 16.55 8.10
CA ASP A 260 -7.41 16.67 7.84
C ASP A 260 -7.81 15.60 6.82
N ALA A 261 -8.83 14.79 7.14
CA ALA A 261 -9.23 13.66 6.29
C ALA A 261 -9.78 14.08 4.92
N ARG A 262 -10.09 15.38 4.72
CA ARG A 262 -10.51 15.93 3.42
C ARG A 262 -9.34 16.18 2.46
N VAL A 263 -8.10 16.03 2.92
CA VAL A 263 -6.88 16.18 2.10
C VAL A 263 -5.97 14.95 2.29
N GLY A 264 -5.70 14.25 1.20
CA GLY A 264 -4.99 12.97 1.21
C GLY A 264 -3.50 13.02 1.53
N PHE A 265 -3.14 13.08 2.83
CA PHE A 265 -1.75 12.92 3.30
C PHE A 265 -1.54 11.65 4.13
N PHE A 266 -0.38 11.03 4.01
CA PHE A 266 0.16 10.08 4.99
C PHE A 266 0.42 10.79 6.33
N SER A 267 0.34 10.07 7.44
CA SER A 267 0.47 10.66 8.76
C SER A 267 1.04 9.71 9.80
N GLU A 268 1.69 10.28 10.81
CA GLU A 268 2.13 9.62 12.03
C GLU A 268 1.14 9.89 13.16
N LYS A 269 0.75 8.83 13.90
CA LYS A 269 -0.11 8.96 15.08
C LYS A 269 0.68 9.59 16.22
N HIS A 270 0.08 10.52 16.95
CA HIS A 270 0.70 11.21 18.09
C HIS A 270 -0.25 11.32 19.26
N TRP A 271 0.22 10.93 20.44
CA TRP A 271 -0.53 10.91 21.69
C TRP A 271 -0.12 12.07 22.59
N ALA A 272 -1.06 12.99 22.82
CA ALA A 272 -0.85 14.13 23.70
C ALA A 272 -1.57 13.93 25.05
N PHE A 273 -0.84 14.21 26.13
CA PHE A 273 -1.34 14.18 27.50
C PHE A 273 -1.24 15.55 28.16
N ASN A 274 -2.23 15.93 28.96
CA ASN A 274 -2.19 17.13 29.80
C ASN A 274 -3.11 16.96 31.04
N ASP A 275 -2.94 17.79 32.06
CA ASP A 275 -3.71 17.67 33.32
C ASP A 275 -5.20 18.02 33.16
N ARG A 276 -5.57 18.76 32.10
CA ARG A 276 -6.92 19.30 31.89
C ARG A 276 -7.81 18.41 31.03
N GLN A 277 -7.24 17.38 30.40
CA GLN A 277 -7.98 16.49 29.51
C GLN A 277 -8.70 15.39 30.31
N GLN A 278 -9.85 14.94 29.82
CA GLN A 278 -10.55 13.77 30.36
C GLN A 278 -10.25 12.48 29.57
N LYS A 279 -9.49 12.59 28.48
CA LYS A 279 -9.00 11.48 27.65
C LYS A 279 -7.70 11.90 26.97
N MET A 280 -6.91 10.95 26.52
CA MET A 280 -5.75 11.23 25.66
C MET A 280 -6.20 11.90 24.37
N ASP A 281 -5.52 12.97 23.97
CA ASP A 281 -5.72 13.60 22.67
C ASP A 281 -4.86 12.87 21.63
N GLU A 282 -5.51 12.14 20.73
CA GLU A 282 -4.87 11.57 19.56
C GLU A 282 -4.84 12.57 18.40
N LYS A 283 -3.67 12.78 17.82
CA LYS A 283 -3.42 13.66 16.68
C LYS A 283 -2.78 12.86 15.56
N GLN A 284 -3.01 13.28 14.33
CA GLN A 284 -2.32 12.77 13.14
C GLN A 284 -1.41 13.87 12.62
N PHE A 285 -0.10 13.66 12.60
CA PHE A 285 0.85 14.60 12.00
C PHE A 285 1.14 14.16 10.58
N ILE A 286 0.85 15.01 9.59
CA ILE A 286 1.10 14.63 8.20
C ILE A 286 2.60 14.45 7.96
N THR A 287 2.96 13.51 7.08
CA THR A 287 4.34 13.37 6.64
C THR A 287 4.64 14.41 5.56
N ARG A 288 5.70 15.20 5.72
CA ARG A 288 6.11 16.22 4.74
C ARG A 288 7.56 16.64 4.90
N TRP A 289 8.16 17.17 3.85
CA TRP A 289 9.48 17.80 3.93
C TRP A 289 9.44 19.13 4.70
N ARG A 290 10.53 19.46 5.40
CA ARG A 290 10.70 20.76 6.06
C ARG A 290 11.01 21.87 5.05
N LEU A 291 9.98 22.47 4.47
CA LEU A 291 10.09 23.65 3.61
C LEU A 291 9.76 24.92 4.39
N GLU A 292 10.77 25.79 4.50
CA GLU A 292 10.67 27.08 5.17
C GLU A 292 11.32 28.15 4.28
N PRO A 293 10.79 29.37 4.23
CA PRO A 293 11.50 30.49 3.60
C PRO A 293 12.86 30.73 4.26
N LYS A 294 13.82 31.26 3.51
CA LYS A 294 15.04 31.83 4.10
C LYS A 294 14.65 32.96 5.06
N ASP A 295 15.46 33.17 6.10
CA ASP A 295 15.11 34.09 7.18
C ASP A 295 14.90 35.53 6.66
N GLU A 296 15.67 35.94 5.66
CA GLU A 296 15.58 37.22 4.93
C GLU A 296 14.37 37.36 3.99
N ASP A 297 13.72 36.24 3.63
CA ASP A 297 12.65 36.20 2.63
C ASP A 297 11.26 35.95 3.26
N LYS A 298 11.17 35.75 4.59
CA LYS A 298 9.91 35.51 5.30
C LYS A 298 8.87 36.61 5.05
N GLU A 299 9.25 37.87 5.12
CA GLU A 299 8.33 38.99 4.87
C GLU A 299 7.86 39.06 3.42
N LYS A 300 8.73 38.71 2.45
CA LYS A 300 8.34 38.61 1.03
C LYS A 300 7.31 37.49 0.83
N TYR A 301 7.59 36.33 1.44
CA TYR A 301 6.69 35.17 1.40
C TYR A 301 5.31 35.49 1.97
N LEU A 302 5.25 36.16 3.13
CA LEU A 302 3.99 36.55 3.76
C LEU A 302 3.20 37.59 2.95
N ARG A 303 3.86 38.38 2.09
CA ARG A 303 3.20 39.26 1.11
C ARG A 303 2.72 38.53 -0.16
N GLY A 304 2.99 37.23 -0.27
CA GLY A 304 2.63 36.41 -1.42
C GLY A 304 3.65 36.39 -2.56
N GLU A 305 4.85 36.94 -2.35
CA GLU A 305 5.95 36.82 -3.32
C GLU A 305 6.55 35.40 -3.27
N MET A 306 6.90 34.84 -4.42
CA MET A 306 7.55 33.51 -4.48
C MET A 306 9.01 33.59 -4.04
N VAL A 307 9.41 32.70 -3.15
CA VAL A 307 10.76 32.64 -2.58
C VAL A 307 11.38 31.26 -2.80
N GLU A 308 12.68 31.14 -2.61
CA GLU A 308 13.32 29.82 -2.58
C GLU A 308 13.29 29.24 -1.16
N PRO A 309 13.04 27.93 -0.99
CA PRO A 309 13.11 27.33 0.33
C PRO A 309 14.55 27.34 0.86
N LYS A 310 14.68 27.39 2.18
CA LYS A 310 15.97 27.29 2.88
C LYS A 310 16.70 25.98 2.57
N LYS A 311 15.95 24.90 2.36
CA LYS A 311 16.45 23.60 1.90
C LYS A 311 15.54 23.07 0.79
N PRO A 312 15.99 23.03 -0.47
CA PRO A 312 15.24 22.37 -1.54
C PRO A 312 15.24 20.84 -1.34
N ILE A 313 14.25 20.17 -1.89
CA ILE A 313 14.15 18.71 -1.95
C ILE A 313 14.98 18.25 -3.15
N ILE A 314 15.96 17.38 -2.91
CA ILE A 314 16.90 16.94 -3.96
C ILE A 314 16.78 15.43 -4.13
N TYR A 315 16.47 15.01 -5.36
CA TYR A 315 16.49 13.62 -5.80
C TYR A 315 17.72 13.35 -6.66
N TYR A 316 18.32 12.19 -6.43
CA TYR A 316 19.40 11.67 -7.24
C TYR A 316 18.89 10.50 -8.08
N ILE A 317 19.33 10.40 -9.32
CA ILE A 317 19.03 9.25 -10.17
C ILE A 317 20.11 8.19 -9.97
N ASP A 318 19.71 6.94 -9.70
CA ASP A 318 20.66 5.82 -9.63
C ASP A 318 21.48 5.75 -10.92
N PRO A 319 22.82 5.79 -10.88
CA PRO A 319 23.67 5.64 -12.06
C PRO A 319 23.39 4.37 -12.88
N ALA A 320 22.84 3.32 -12.25
CA ALA A 320 22.42 2.09 -12.93
C ALA A 320 21.15 2.25 -13.79
N THR A 321 20.47 3.40 -13.73
CA THR A 321 19.32 3.72 -14.58
C THR A 321 19.74 3.81 -16.05
N PRO A 322 19.09 3.09 -16.98
CA PRO A 322 19.36 3.20 -18.41
C PRO A 322 19.28 4.64 -18.92
N ILE A 323 20.25 5.04 -19.75
CA ILE A 323 20.47 6.45 -20.13
C ILE A 323 19.23 7.08 -20.76
N GLN A 324 18.54 6.34 -21.63
CA GLN A 324 17.38 6.82 -22.38
C GLN A 324 16.17 7.17 -21.48
N TRP A 325 16.12 6.66 -20.25
CA TRP A 325 15.01 6.93 -19.30
C TRP A 325 15.30 8.08 -18.35
N ARG A 326 16.57 8.47 -18.16
CA ARG A 326 16.99 9.42 -17.12
C ARG A 326 16.29 10.77 -17.25
N GLU A 327 16.24 11.31 -18.47
CA GLU A 327 15.62 12.62 -18.72
C GLU A 327 14.13 12.63 -18.38
N LYS A 328 13.40 11.58 -18.77
CA LYS A 328 11.96 11.47 -18.51
C LYS A 328 11.65 11.26 -17.02
N ILE A 329 12.48 10.48 -16.32
CA ILE A 329 12.39 10.32 -14.87
C ILE A 329 12.62 11.68 -14.16
N ILE A 330 13.67 12.41 -14.55
CA ILE A 330 13.98 13.76 -14.04
C ILE A 330 12.83 14.74 -14.32
N ALA A 331 12.27 14.71 -15.54
CA ALA A 331 11.14 15.55 -15.90
C ALA A 331 9.91 15.31 -15.01
N GLY A 332 9.66 14.05 -14.62
CA GLY A 332 8.56 13.73 -13.72
C GLY A 332 8.71 14.31 -12.31
N VAL A 333 9.95 14.49 -11.82
CA VAL A 333 10.20 15.23 -10.58
C VAL A 333 9.87 16.72 -10.76
N PHE A 334 10.30 17.30 -11.89
CA PHE A 334 10.09 18.73 -12.17
C PHE A 334 8.63 19.10 -12.48
N ASP A 335 7.78 18.14 -12.85
CA ASP A 335 6.35 18.38 -13.06
C ASP A 335 5.66 18.96 -11.80
N TRP A 336 6.19 18.64 -10.61
CA TRP A 336 5.69 19.14 -9.33
C TRP A 336 6.09 20.57 -8.98
N GLN A 337 7.03 21.18 -9.73
CA GLN A 337 7.50 22.54 -9.45
C GLN A 337 6.33 23.55 -9.44
N ALA A 338 5.38 23.39 -10.36
CA ALA A 338 4.18 24.23 -10.45
C ALA A 338 3.23 24.11 -9.23
N ALA A 339 3.24 22.96 -8.54
CA ALA A 339 2.47 22.79 -7.30
C ALA A 339 3.14 23.49 -6.12
N PHE A 340 4.46 23.42 -6.01
CA PHE A 340 5.19 24.15 -4.97
C PHE A 340 5.16 25.67 -5.17
N GLU A 341 5.07 26.15 -6.41
CA GLU A 341 4.86 27.57 -6.70
C GLU A 341 3.54 28.08 -6.11
N LYS A 342 2.48 27.25 -6.09
CA LYS A 342 1.21 27.58 -5.40
C LYS A 342 1.37 27.65 -3.88
N ALA A 343 2.24 26.83 -3.32
CA ALA A 343 2.69 26.96 -1.93
C ALA A 343 3.65 28.15 -1.71
N GLY A 344 4.00 28.94 -2.72
CA GLY A 344 4.87 30.12 -2.61
C GLY A 344 6.37 29.83 -2.77
N PHE A 345 6.76 28.62 -3.19
CA PHE A 345 8.15 28.23 -3.34
C PHE A 345 8.53 27.97 -4.81
N LYS A 346 9.55 28.68 -5.31
CA LYS A 346 10.22 28.36 -6.57
C LYS A 346 11.48 27.52 -6.31
N ASN A 347 11.89 26.71 -7.28
CA ASN A 347 13.06 25.81 -7.18
C ASN A 347 12.99 24.90 -5.94
N ALA A 348 11.79 24.39 -5.64
CA ALA A 348 11.54 23.62 -4.44
C ALA A 348 12.02 22.17 -4.58
N VAL A 349 11.95 21.63 -5.79
CA VAL A 349 12.32 20.26 -6.12
C VAL A 349 13.43 20.27 -7.17
N ILE A 350 14.43 19.42 -6.97
CA ILE A 350 15.60 19.29 -7.85
C ILE A 350 15.82 17.81 -8.11
N ALA A 351 16.06 17.44 -9.37
CA ALA A 351 16.49 16.09 -9.73
C ALA A 351 17.77 16.14 -10.59
N LYS A 352 18.75 15.30 -10.27
CA LYS A 352 20.04 15.27 -10.98
C LYS A 352 20.74 13.91 -10.87
N MET A 353 21.75 13.70 -11.72
CA MET A 353 22.71 12.61 -11.50
C MET A 353 23.63 12.97 -10.31
N PRO A 354 24.14 11.97 -9.56
CA PRO A 354 25.26 12.20 -8.66
C PRO A 354 26.50 12.70 -9.41
N ASP A 355 27.37 13.45 -8.73
CA ASP A 355 28.67 13.83 -9.28
C ASP A 355 29.55 12.57 -9.36
N GLU A 356 30.12 12.30 -10.55
CA GLU A 356 30.99 11.14 -10.77
C GLU A 356 32.24 11.17 -9.88
N ASN A 357 32.63 12.34 -9.38
CA ASN A 357 33.75 12.51 -8.47
C ASN A 357 33.37 12.42 -6.98
N ASP A 358 32.08 12.35 -6.65
CA ASP A 358 31.62 12.15 -5.28
C ASP A 358 31.84 10.69 -4.85
N LYS A 359 33.01 10.45 -4.24
CA LYS A 359 33.39 9.13 -3.71
C LYS A 359 32.56 8.70 -2.50
N ASP A 360 31.82 9.61 -1.89
CA ASP A 360 31.00 9.33 -0.72
C ASP A 360 29.57 8.92 -1.11
N PHE A 361 29.13 9.24 -2.34
CA PHE A 361 27.80 8.87 -2.84
C PHE A 361 27.54 7.38 -2.68
N ASP A 362 26.38 7.08 -2.11
CA ASP A 362 25.90 5.74 -1.86
C ASP A 362 24.37 5.78 -1.86
N ILE A 363 23.74 4.92 -2.64
CA ILE A 363 22.27 4.92 -2.78
C ILE A 363 21.56 4.57 -1.48
N ASP A 364 22.23 3.84 -0.58
CA ASP A 364 21.63 3.43 0.70
C ASP A 364 21.89 4.44 1.83
N ASP A 365 22.59 5.54 1.57
CA ASP A 365 22.89 6.60 2.54
C ASP A 365 21.75 7.62 2.58
N VAL A 366 21.13 7.79 3.75
CA VAL A 366 19.96 8.67 3.95
C VAL A 366 20.22 10.16 3.67
N ARG A 367 21.47 10.56 3.41
CA ARG A 367 21.80 11.92 2.96
C ARG A 367 21.34 12.19 1.52
N TYR A 368 21.06 11.12 0.76
CA TYR A 368 20.64 11.19 -0.63
C TYR A 368 19.27 10.52 -0.78
N SER A 369 18.25 11.25 -1.23
CA SER A 369 17.01 10.65 -1.72
C SER A 369 17.24 10.15 -3.14
N VAL A 370 17.03 8.86 -3.41
CA VAL A 370 17.42 8.24 -4.68
C VAL A 370 16.25 7.58 -5.39
N ILE A 371 16.12 7.83 -6.70
CA ILE A 371 15.29 7.03 -7.59
C ILE A 371 16.11 5.82 -8.01
N THR A 372 15.87 4.68 -7.35
CA THR A 372 16.65 3.44 -7.45
C THR A 372 16.09 2.55 -8.54
N TYR A 373 16.95 2.17 -9.50
CA TYR A 373 16.57 1.28 -10.60
C TYR A 373 16.88 -0.18 -10.26
N VAL A 374 15.86 -1.03 -10.34
CA VAL A 374 15.92 -2.42 -9.90
C VAL A 374 15.70 -3.38 -11.06
N ALA A 375 16.70 -4.22 -11.33
CA ALA A 375 16.56 -5.36 -12.22
C ALA A 375 15.83 -6.51 -11.50
N SER A 376 14.53 -6.65 -11.77
CA SER A 376 13.64 -7.64 -11.16
C SER A 376 12.47 -7.97 -12.09
N PRO A 377 11.91 -9.20 -12.01
CA PRO A 377 10.70 -9.55 -12.73
C PRO A 377 9.43 -8.83 -12.22
N LYS A 378 9.49 -8.20 -11.03
CA LYS A 378 8.36 -7.46 -10.45
C LYS A 378 7.97 -6.27 -11.35
N SER A 379 6.69 -6.17 -11.69
CA SER A 379 6.14 -5.05 -12.45
C SER A 379 5.42 -4.09 -11.51
N ASN A 380 6.15 -3.09 -10.98
CA ASN A 380 5.57 -2.02 -10.16
C ASN A 380 6.55 -0.82 -10.06
N ALA A 381 6.11 0.25 -9.40
CA ALA A 381 6.95 1.29 -8.80
C ALA A 381 6.45 1.60 -7.37
N MET A 382 7.25 2.29 -6.55
CA MET A 382 6.89 2.63 -5.17
C MET A 382 7.70 3.84 -4.67
N GLY A 383 7.04 4.84 -4.09
CA GLY A 383 7.66 6.01 -3.43
C GLY A 383 7.56 6.01 -1.90
N PRO A 384 8.31 5.18 -1.14
CA PRO A 384 8.38 5.21 0.32
C PRO A 384 9.11 6.45 0.83
N SER A 385 9.01 6.72 2.14
CA SER A 385 9.74 7.80 2.80
C SER A 385 10.19 7.40 4.20
N VAL A 386 11.36 7.90 4.61
CA VAL A 386 11.88 7.79 5.97
C VAL A 386 11.47 9.05 6.74
N VAL A 387 10.80 8.86 7.88
CA VAL A 387 10.14 9.94 8.62
C VAL A 387 10.70 10.07 10.04
N ASP A 388 10.86 11.30 10.52
CA ASP A 388 11.00 11.60 11.94
C ASP A 388 9.61 11.59 12.62
N PRO A 389 9.29 10.55 13.39
CA PRO A 389 7.95 10.37 13.99
C PRO A 389 7.60 11.44 15.03
N ARG A 390 8.56 12.28 15.47
CA ARG A 390 8.31 13.37 16.43
C ARG A 390 7.50 14.51 15.80
N SER A 391 7.53 14.63 14.48
CA SER A 391 6.92 15.77 13.76
C SER A 391 6.29 15.44 12.41
N GLY A 392 6.54 14.26 11.84
CA GLY A 392 6.17 13.94 10.47
C GLY A 392 7.16 14.48 9.44
N GLU A 393 8.35 14.92 9.84
CA GLU A 393 9.37 15.39 8.90
C GLU A 393 9.89 14.22 8.05
N ILE A 394 9.75 14.31 6.72
CA ILE A 394 10.43 13.42 5.80
C ILE A 394 11.91 13.79 5.81
N ILE A 395 12.74 12.81 6.16
CA ILE A 395 14.20 12.93 6.23
C ILE A 395 14.83 12.55 4.89
N GLU A 396 14.28 11.51 4.24
CA GLU A 396 14.81 10.92 3.02
C GLU A 396 13.71 10.09 2.31
N SER A 397 13.88 9.83 1.00
CA SER A 397 12.97 8.98 0.22
C SER A 397 13.67 8.17 -0.87
N ASP A 398 13.39 6.87 -0.92
CA ASP A 398 13.91 5.89 -1.89
C ASP A 398 12.84 5.44 -2.89
N ILE A 399 12.67 6.12 -4.02
CA ILE A 399 11.74 5.63 -5.04
C ILE A 399 12.30 4.36 -5.65
N ILE A 400 11.57 3.24 -5.54
CA ILE A 400 11.96 1.95 -6.09
C ILE A 400 11.29 1.77 -7.45
N TRP A 401 12.12 1.77 -8.49
CA TRP A 401 11.71 1.58 -9.87
C TRP A 401 12.08 0.17 -10.34
N TRP A 402 11.10 -0.72 -10.48
CA TRP A 402 11.37 -2.05 -11.02
C TRP A 402 11.33 -2.03 -12.56
N HIS A 403 12.32 -2.66 -13.20
CA HIS A 403 12.47 -2.70 -14.66
C HIS A 403 11.17 -3.09 -15.38
N ASN A 404 10.48 -4.11 -14.87
CA ASN A 404 9.31 -4.66 -15.53
C ASN A 404 8.04 -3.80 -15.41
N VAL A 405 8.05 -2.65 -14.72
CA VAL A 405 6.93 -1.69 -14.76
C VAL A 405 6.55 -1.32 -16.20
N MET A 406 7.55 -1.28 -17.09
CA MET A 406 7.37 -1.03 -18.52
C MET A 406 6.53 -2.11 -19.22
N THR A 407 6.53 -3.35 -18.74
CA THR A 407 5.64 -4.41 -19.26
C THR A 407 4.18 -4.06 -18.99
N SER A 408 3.85 -3.61 -17.78
CA SER A 408 2.48 -3.19 -17.45
C SER A 408 2.09 -1.91 -18.20
N LEU A 409 2.98 -0.92 -18.29
CA LEU A 409 2.72 0.31 -19.05
C LEU A 409 2.44 0.01 -20.53
N GLN A 410 3.25 -0.86 -21.13
CA GLN A 410 3.03 -1.30 -22.50
C GLN A 410 1.68 -1.99 -22.65
N GLU A 411 1.37 -2.99 -21.81
CA GLU A 411 0.11 -3.73 -21.88
C GLU A 411 -1.10 -2.78 -21.75
N TRP A 412 -1.09 -1.88 -20.76
CA TRP A 412 -2.17 -0.92 -20.54
C TRP A 412 -2.33 0.04 -21.72
N MET A 413 -1.25 0.63 -22.25
CA MET A 413 -1.33 1.52 -23.41
C MET A 413 -1.85 0.79 -24.65
N ARG A 414 -1.35 -0.42 -24.92
CA ARG A 414 -1.81 -1.22 -26.07
C ARG A 414 -3.32 -1.48 -26.03
N ILE A 415 -3.85 -1.78 -24.85
CA ILE A 415 -5.26 -2.14 -24.67
C ILE A 415 -6.14 -0.89 -24.57
N GLN A 416 -5.76 0.10 -23.77
CA GLN A 416 -6.60 1.25 -23.43
C GLN A 416 -6.49 2.39 -24.46
N THR A 417 -5.33 2.55 -25.12
CA THR A 417 -5.09 3.66 -26.07
C THR A 417 -4.75 3.23 -27.49
N GLY A 418 -4.35 1.98 -27.73
CA GLY A 418 -4.09 1.43 -29.07
C GLY A 418 -5.19 1.70 -30.12
N PRO A 419 -6.50 1.72 -29.77
CA PRO A 419 -7.56 2.13 -30.69
C PRO A 419 -7.41 3.56 -31.22
N ILE A 420 -6.99 4.52 -30.38
CA ILE A 420 -6.89 5.95 -30.71
C ILE A 420 -5.46 6.41 -31.05
N ASP A 421 -4.44 5.67 -30.65
CA ASP A 421 -3.03 5.97 -30.87
C ASP A 421 -2.32 4.81 -31.57
N GLU A 422 -1.90 5.04 -32.82
CA GLU A 422 -1.22 4.01 -33.61
C GLU A 422 0.14 3.61 -33.04
N LYS A 423 0.81 4.52 -32.32
CA LYS A 423 2.12 4.28 -31.71
C LYS A 423 2.04 3.26 -30.58
N ALA A 424 0.87 3.16 -29.95
CA ALA A 424 0.59 2.23 -28.87
C ALA A 424 0.24 0.82 -29.36
N ARG A 425 0.20 0.52 -30.68
CA ARG A 425 -0.23 -0.81 -31.17
C ARG A 425 0.89 -1.86 -31.19
N GLY A 426 2.14 -1.41 -31.34
CA GLY A 426 3.30 -2.27 -31.59
C GLY A 426 3.72 -3.16 -30.41
N ASN A 427 4.40 -4.26 -30.72
CA ASN A 427 5.02 -5.16 -29.72
C ASN A 427 6.23 -4.52 -29.02
N VAL A 428 6.80 -3.46 -29.59
CA VAL A 428 7.89 -2.66 -29.01
C VAL A 428 7.56 -1.19 -29.24
N PHE A 429 7.68 -0.38 -28.19
CA PHE A 429 7.49 1.06 -28.29
C PHE A 429 8.82 1.75 -28.61
N SER A 430 8.75 2.93 -29.23
CA SER A 430 9.93 3.80 -29.29
C SER A 430 10.31 4.29 -27.89
N ASP A 431 11.58 4.63 -27.70
CA ASP A 431 12.06 5.19 -26.45
C ASP A 431 11.27 6.44 -26.05
N GLU A 432 10.91 7.30 -26.99
CA GLU A 432 10.11 8.49 -26.68
C GLU A 432 8.71 8.12 -26.14
N HIS A 433 8.04 7.13 -26.75
CA HIS A 433 6.68 6.76 -26.34
C HIS A 433 6.66 6.04 -24.99
N MET A 434 7.60 5.11 -24.76
CA MET A 434 7.77 4.49 -23.44
C MET A 434 8.24 5.53 -22.40
N GLY A 435 9.11 6.44 -22.80
CA GLY A 435 9.63 7.53 -21.98
C GLY A 435 8.55 8.44 -21.41
N GLU A 436 7.51 8.79 -22.18
CA GLU A 436 6.38 9.56 -21.66
C GLU A 436 5.55 8.78 -20.63
N ALA A 437 5.37 7.47 -20.81
CA ALA A 437 4.73 6.62 -19.79
C ALA A 437 5.59 6.52 -18.52
N ILE A 438 6.91 6.45 -18.68
CA ILE A 438 7.87 6.49 -17.57
C ILE A 438 7.78 7.81 -16.81
N ARG A 439 7.71 8.96 -17.51
CA ARG A 439 7.54 10.26 -16.89
C ARG A 439 6.25 10.33 -16.06
N PHE A 440 5.15 9.80 -16.57
CA PHE A 440 3.88 9.74 -15.84
C PHE A 440 4.04 8.97 -14.51
N VAL A 441 4.60 7.76 -14.54
CA VAL A 441 4.83 6.97 -13.32
C VAL A 441 5.82 7.67 -12.38
N SER A 442 6.91 8.23 -12.90
CA SER A 442 7.88 9.00 -12.10
C SER A 442 7.18 10.14 -11.36
N SER A 443 6.34 10.91 -12.07
CA SER A 443 5.57 12.00 -11.48
C SER A 443 4.62 11.50 -10.39
N HIS A 444 3.94 10.38 -10.60
CA HIS A 444 3.05 9.78 -9.60
C HIS A 444 3.81 9.35 -8.34
N GLU A 445 4.88 8.58 -8.49
CA GLU A 445 5.66 8.07 -7.35
C GLU A 445 6.30 9.19 -6.54
N VAL A 446 6.79 10.25 -7.21
CA VAL A 446 7.33 11.44 -6.55
C VAL A 446 6.27 12.12 -5.68
N GLY A 447 4.99 12.09 -6.06
CA GLY A 447 3.91 12.63 -5.23
C GLY A 447 3.80 11.98 -3.85
N HIS A 448 3.99 10.65 -3.76
CA HIS A 448 4.02 9.94 -2.48
C HIS A 448 5.16 10.40 -1.57
N THR A 449 6.30 10.74 -2.17
CA THR A 449 7.47 11.25 -1.44
C THR A 449 7.28 12.66 -0.89
N PHE A 450 6.22 13.38 -1.31
CA PHE A 450 5.79 14.63 -0.67
C PHE A 450 4.78 14.41 0.45
N GLY A 451 4.44 13.16 0.75
CA GLY A 451 3.47 12.78 1.77
C GLY A 451 2.05 12.57 1.24
N LEU A 452 1.83 12.64 -0.07
CA LEU A 452 0.49 12.47 -0.64
C LEU A 452 0.07 11.00 -0.70
N LYS A 453 -1.15 10.71 -0.27
CA LYS A 453 -1.83 9.42 -0.53
C LYS A 453 -2.36 9.39 -1.96
N HIS A 454 -2.72 8.19 -2.43
CA HIS A 454 -3.60 8.08 -3.59
C HIS A 454 -4.89 8.85 -3.38
N ASN A 455 -5.35 9.55 -4.42
CA ASN A 455 -6.68 10.15 -4.49
C ASN A 455 -7.49 9.40 -5.54
N MET A 456 -8.06 8.25 -5.15
CA MET A 456 -8.85 7.42 -6.07
C MET A 456 -10.19 8.05 -6.44
N GLY A 457 -10.56 9.17 -5.79
CA GLY A 457 -11.80 9.90 -6.06
C GLY A 457 -11.68 11.00 -7.11
N SER A 458 -10.50 11.23 -7.67
CA SER A 458 -10.25 12.42 -8.48
C SER A 458 -10.92 12.33 -9.85
N SER A 459 -10.89 11.16 -10.47
CA SER A 459 -11.42 10.85 -11.81
C SER A 459 -12.91 11.20 -11.93
N PHE A 460 -13.68 11.00 -10.85
CA PHE A 460 -15.10 11.33 -10.74
C PHE A 460 -15.43 12.80 -11.03
N ALA A 461 -14.46 13.71 -10.86
CA ALA A 461 -14.69 15.14 -11.08
C ALA A 461 -14.92 15.52 -12.55
N PHE A 462 -14.51 14.68 -13.50
CA PHE A 462 -14.62 14.97 -14.93
C PHE A 462 -15.85 14.27 -15.53
N PRO A 463 -16.75 15.00 -16.21
CA PRO A 463 -17.84 14.36 -16.93
C PRO A 463 -17.31 13.44 -18.02
N VAL A 464 -17.86 12.22 -18.15
CA VAL A 464 -17.35 11.21 -19.12
C VAL A 464 -17.27 11.75 -20.55
N GLU A 465 -18.24 12.54 -21.00
CA GLU A 465 -18.20 13.13 -22.35
C GLU A 465 -17.09 14.16 -22.54
N SER A 466 -16.68 14.84 -21.47
CA SER A 466 -15.59 15.83 -21.55
C SER A 466 -14.25 15.15 -21.81
N LEU A 467 -14.08 13.90 -21.39
CA LEU A 467 -12.87 13.10 -21.67
C LEU A 467 -12.71 12.76 -23.16
N ARG A 468 -13.77 12.93 -23.97
CA ARG A 468 -13.74 12.79 -25.43
C ARG A 468 -13.40 14.09 -26.14
N SER A 469 -13.30 15.21 -25.42
CA SER A 469 -12.92 16.50 -26.00
C SER A 469 -11.42 16.72 -25.88
N LYS A 470 -10.74 16.88 -27.03
CA LYS A 470 -9.33 17.26 -27.07
C LYS A 470 -9.08 18.59 -26.35
N GLU A 471 -9.93 19.59 -26.60
CA GLU A 471 -9.81 20.91 -25.97
C GLU A 471 -9.90 20.81 -24.44
N PHE A 472 -10.85 20.02 -23.93
CA PHE A 472 -11.03 19.83 -22.49
C PHE A 472 -9.84 19.11 -21.86
N THR A 473 -9.45 17.96 -22.44
CA THR A 473 -8.34 17.14 -21.90
C THR A 473 -7.01 17.87 -21.96
N ASP A 474 -6.74 18.64 -23.02
CA ASP A 474 -5.54 19.49 -23.11
C ASP A 474 -5.55 20.61 -22.06
N LYS A 475 -6.70 21.25 -21.84
CA LYS A 475 -6.87 22.33 -20.85
C LYS A 475 -6.72 21.82 -19.41
N MET A 476 -7.35 20.70 -19.09
CA MET A 476 -7.36 20.14 -17.75
C MET A 476 -6.10 19.35 -17.40
N GLY A 477 -5.34 18.94 -18.42
CA GLY A 477 -4.10 18.18 -18.23
C GLY A 477 -4.34 16.67 -18.09
N GLY A 478 -5.26 16.12 -18.88
CA GLY A 478 -5.49 14.66 -18.97
C GLY A 478 -6.85 14.21 -18.45
N THR A 479 -6.84 13.14 -17.66
CA THR A 479 -8.02 12.33 -17.29
C THR A 479 -8.56 12.59 -15.89
N ALA A 480 -7.82 13.28 -15.02
CA ALA A 480 -8.23 13.60 -13.66
C ALA A 480 -7.61 14.92 -13.15
N PRO A 481 -8.23 15.59 -12.16
CA PRO A 481 -7.65 16.73 -11.44
C PRO A 481 -6.39 16.44 -10.61
N SER A 482 -6.08 15.16 -10.38
CA SER A 482 -4.97 14.70 -9.53
C SER A 482 -4.19 13.61 -10.26
N ILE A 483 -2.87 13.74 -10.35
CA ILE A 483 -2.01 12.64 -10.82
C ILE A 483 -1.98 11.48 -9.81
N MET A 484 -2.28 11.77 -8.53
CA MET A 484 -2.35 10.75 -7.47
C MET A 484 -3.54 9.79 -7.61
N ASP A 485 -4.37 9.96 -8.64
CA ASP A 485 -5.37 8.99 -9.05
C ASP A 485 -4.76 7.97 -10.03
N TYR A 486 -5.28 6.75 -10.01
CA TYR A 486 -4.99 5.73 -11.01
C TYR A 486 -5.88 5.83 -12.25
N ALA A 487 -6.28 7.04 -12.64
CA ALA A 487 -6.96 7.36 -13.90
C ALA A 487 -6.00 7.31 -15.12
N ARG A 488 -5.16 6.27 -15.22
CA ARG A 488 -3.89 6.31 -15.99
C ARG A 488 -4.04 6.61 -17.47
N TYR A 489 -4.91 5.91 -18.19
CA TYR A 489 -5.09 6.13 -19.63
C TYR A 489 -6.55 6.30 -20.03
N ASN A 490 -6.80 7.28 -20.90
CA ASN A 490 -8.13 7.65 -21.37
C ASN A 490 -8.75 6.58 -22.31
N TYR A 491 -9.29 5.51 -21.74
CA TYR A 491 -10.03 4.48 -22.49
C TYR A 491 -11.42 4.92 -22.96
N VAL A 492 -11.86 6.12 -22.59
CA VAL A 492 -13.16 6.71 -22.98
C VAL A 492 -13.06 7.36 -24.36
N ALA A 493 -11.94 8.00 -24.69
CA ALA A 493 -11.72 8.61 -26.00
C ALA A 493 -11.84 7.57 -27.13
N GLN A 494 -12.49 7.98 -28.23
CA GLN A 494 -12.75 7.17 -29.43
C GLN A 494 -11.85 7.65 -30.59
N PRO A 495 -11.63 6.83 -31.65
CA PRO A 495 -10.74 7.20 -32.76
C PRO A 495 -11.09 8.53 -33.44
N GLU A 496 -12.37 8.88 -33.50
CA GLU A 496 -12.86 10.14 -34.09
C GLU A 496 -12.62 11.39 -33.23
N ASP A 497 -12.27 11.24 -31.96
CA ASP A 497 -12.23 12.33 -30.98
C ASP A 497 -10.93 13.18 -31.06
N GLY A 498 -9.85 12.60 -31.60
CA GLY A 498 -8.55 13.29 -31.75
C GLY A 498 -7.84 13.64 -30.43
N VAL A 499 -8.24 13.03 -29.31
CA VAL A 499 -7.66 13.26 -27.98
C VAL A 499 -6.20 12.80 -27.93
N THR A 500 -5.32 13.68 -27.43
CA THR A 500 -3.88 13.41 -27.27
C THR A 500 -3.42 13.41 -25.82
N ALA A 501 -4.12 14.11 -24.92
CA ALA A 501 -3.85 14.11 -23.50
C ALA A 501 -4.55 12.91 -22.83
N ILE A 502 -3.84 11.79 -22.79
CA ILE A 502 -4.39 10.50 -22.37
C ILE A 502 -4.12 10.13 -20.91
N THR A 503 -3.16 10.77 -20.24
CA THR A 503 -2.76 10.51 -18.85
C THR A 503 -2.92 11.76 -17.99
N PRO A 504 -3.23 11.63 -16.68
CA PRO A 504 -3.34 12.79 -15.81
C PRO A 504 -1.96 13.39 -15.54
N LYS A 505 -1.91 14.71 -15.46
CA LYS A 505 -0.73 15.51 -15.07
C LYS A 505 -0.95 16.13 -13.69
N ILE A 506 0.02 16.91 -13.21
CA ILE A 506 -0.12 17.69 -11.97
C ILE A 506 -1.26 18.71 -12.12
N GLY A 507 -2.40 18.36 -11.56
CA GLY A 507 -3.67 19.03 -11.79
C GLY A 507 -4.06 20.01 -10.68
N ILE A 508 -5.34 20.34 -10.63
CA ILE A 508 -5.91 21.32 -9.69
C ILE A 508 -5.85 20.78 -8.25
N TYR A 509 -6.19 19.51 -8.04
CA TYR A 509 -6.18 18.90 -6.72
C TYR A 509 -4.75 18.76 -6.20
N ASP A 510 -3.79 18.34 -7.03
CA ASP A 510 -2.38 18.21 -6.61
C ASP A 510 -1.82 19.55 -6.11
N LYS A 511 -2.10 20.64 -6.84
CA LYS A 511 -1.72 22.00 -6.46
C LYS A 511 -2.37 22.42 -5.15
N HIS A 512 -3.65 22.08 -4.95
CA HIS A 512 -4.37 22.34 -3.70
C HIS A 512 -3.78 21.56 -2.52
N ALA A 513 -3.50 20.27 -2.70
CA ALA A 513 -2.93 19.42 -1.66
C ALA A 513 -1.51 19.88 -1.27
N ILE A 514 -0.68 20.24 -2.25
CA ILE A 514 0.66 20.79 -1.98
C ILE A 514 0.56 22.16 -1.31
N GLU A 515 -0.32 23.06 -1.75
CA GLU A 515 -0.54 24.34 -1.06
C GLU A 515 -0.98 24.09 0.40
N TRP A 516 -1.92 23.17 0.61
CA TRP A 516 -2.41 22.82 1.94
C TRP A 516 -1.34 22.16 2.81
N GLY A 517 -0.43 21.36 2.26
CA GLY A 517 0.63 20.67 3.04
C GLY A 517 1.89 21.51 3.27
N TYR A 518 2.25 22.37 2.32
CA TYR A 518 3.55 23.03 2.25
C TYR A 518 3.53 24.55 2.38
N ARG A 519 2.36 25.22 2.31
CA ARG A 519 2.32 26.66 2.61
C ARG A 519 2.77 26.91 4.05
N TRP A 520 3.78 27.75 4.22
CA TRP A 520 4.42 28.05 5.49
C TRP A 520 3.67 29.16 6.24
N TYR A 521 3.59 29.04 7.55
CA TYR A 521 2.96 30.02 8.44
C TYR A 521 3.87 30.28 9.65
N PRO A 522 3.86 31.50 10.21
CA PRO A 522 4.74 31.86 11.33
C PRO A 522 4.32 31.22 12.65
N ASP A 523 3.06 30.83 12.81
CA ASP A 523 2.50 30.25 14.03
C ASP A 523 1.36 29.26 13.73
N ALA A 524 1.08 28.38 14.70
CA ALA A 524 0.07 27.33 14.56
C ALA A 524 -1.38 27.85 14.56
N VAL A 525 -1.65 29.03 15.12
CA VAL A 525 -3.02 29.59 15.20
C VAL A 525 -3.41 30.15 13.83
N SER A 526 -2.54 30.95 13.21
CA SER A 526 -2.74 31.47 11.86
C SER A 526 -2.81 30.36 10.83
N GLU A 527 -1.91 29.36 10.93
CA GLU A 527 -1.94 28.14 10.11
C GLU A 527 -3.30 27.45 10.16
N LYS A 528 -3.77 27.09 11.36
CA LYS A 528 -5.02 26.32 11.54
C LYS A 528 -6.21 27.03 10.91
N LYS A 529 -6.30 28.35 11.04
CA LYS A 529 -7.38 29.14 10.44
C LYS A 529 -7.27 29.15 8.91
N ALA A 530 -6.10 29.48 8.37
CA ALA A 530 -5.92 29.60 6.92
C ALA A 530 -6.13 28.27 6.18
N LEU A 531 -5.65 27.16 6.74
CA LEU A 531 -5.83 25.82 6.15
C LEU A 531 -7.28 25.35 6.20
N ARG A 532 -8.02 25.69 7.26
CA ARG A 532 -9.46 25.44 7.35
C ARG A 532 -10.21 26.23 6.27
N ASP A 533 -9.93 27.52 6.18
CA ASP A 533 -10.56 28.41 5.17
C ASP A 533 -10.29 27.89 3.74
N LEU A 534 -9.08 27.36 3.49
CA LEU A 534 -8.71 26.77 2.20
C LEU A 534 -9.53 25.53 1.84
N ILE A 535 -9.78 24.62 2.80
CA ILE A 535 -10.61 23.43 2.57
C ILE A 535 -12.09 23.84 2.41
N GLU A 536 -12.61 24.69 3.30
CA GLU A 536 -14.03 25.08 3.30
C GLU A 536 -14.42 25.84 2.02
N LYS A 537 -13.50 26.60 1.43
CA LYS A 537 -13.69 27.27 0.14
C LYS A 537 -14.06 26.30 -1.00
N HIS A 538 -13.58 25.07 -0.94
CA HIS A 538 -13.70 24.08 -2.01
C HIS A 538 -14.53 22.84 -1.62
N GLU A 539 -15.21 22.86 -0.47
CA GLU A 539 -15.88 21.68 0.12
C GLU A 539 -16.90 21.00 -0.82
N ASN A 540 -17.53 21.76 -1.72
CA ASN A 540 -18.56 21.28 -2.65
C ASN A 540 -18.11 21.25 -4.12
N ASP A 541 -16.81 21.41 -4.37
CA ASP A 541 -16.24 21.38 -5.72
C ASP A 541 -15.60 20.00 -5.99
N PRO A 542 -16.13 19.21 -6.95
CA PRO A 542 -15.58 17.88 -7.28
C PRO A 542 -14.11 17.92 -7.69
N LEU A 543 -13.61 19.03 -8.25
CA LEU A 543 -12.19 19.17 -8.63
C LEU A 543 -11.24 19.12 -7.44
N TYR A 544 -11.76 19.28 -6.23
CA TYR A 544 -11.02 19.28 -4.97
C TYR A 544 -11.37 18.07 -4.09
N PHE A 545 -12.16 17.13 -4.60
CA PHE A 545 -12.59 15.96 -3.84
C PHE A 545 -11.42 15.00 -3.60
N TYR A 546 -11.30 14.55 -2.34
CA TYR A 546 -10.40 13.48 -1.94
C TYR A 546 -11.19 12.19 -1.68
N GLY A 547 -10.92 11.16 -2.48
CA GLY A 547 -11.43 9.80 -2.31
C GLY A 547 -10.35 8.85 -1.79
N GLU A 548 -10.64 8.16 -0.69
CA GLU A 548 -9.73 7.19 -0.08
C GLU A 548 -9.55 5.95 -0.96
N GLN A 549 -8.37 5.34 -0.90
CA GLN A 549 -8.11 4.06 -1.55
C GLN A 549 -8.93 2.93 -0.90
N GLN A 550 -9.59 2.14 -1.73
CA GLN A 550 -10.44 1.02 -1.31
C GLN A 550 -9.90 -0.32 -1.84
N SER A 551 -10.35 -1.41 -1.22
CA SER A 551 -10.15 -2.75 -1.78
C SER A 551 -10.97 -2.90 -3.05
N TYR A 552 -10.33 -3.34 -4.14
CA TYR A 552 -10.99 -3.62 -5.41
C TYR A 552 -12.04 -4.76 -5.32
N LEU A 553 -11.96 -5.61 -4.28
CA LEU A 553 -12.92 -6.69 -4.05
C LEU A 553 -14.21 -6.20 -3.38
N GLU A 554 -14.13 -5.12 -2.62
CA GLU A 554 -15.22 -4.62 -1.76
C GLU A 554 -15.31 -3.09 -1.81
N THR A 555 -15.38 -2.54 -3.02
CA THR A 555 -15.61 -1.10 -3.21
C THR A 555 -16.96 -0.69 -2.62
N ILE A 556 -16.95 0.30 -1.72
CA ILE A 556 -18.14 0.87 -1.10
C ILE A 556 -18.52 2.16 -1.82
N ASP A 557 -17.59 3.12 -1.96
CA ASP A 557 -17.83 4.36 -2.71
C ASP A 557 -17.44 4.17 -4.18
N PRO A 558 -18.40 4.12 -5.13
CA PRO A 558 -18.10 3.92 -6.55
C PRO A 558 -17.45 5.14 -7.21
N ARG A 559 -17.32 6.28 -6.51
CA ARG A 559 -16.58 7.44 -7.00
C ARG A 559 -15.08 7.30 -6.75
N SER A 560 -14.64 6.34 -5.93
CA SER A 560 -13.26 6.21 -5.46
C SER A 560 -12.66 4.85 -5.84
N GLN A 561 -12.37 4.63 -7.13
CA GLN A 561 -11.92 3.35 -7.66
C GLN A 561 -10.57 3.47 -8.39
N SER A 562 -9.83 2.36 -8.44
CA SER A 562 -8.61 2.29 -9.26
C SER A 562 -9.00 2.11 -10.73
N GLU A 563 -8.30 2.80 -11.64
CA GLU A 563 -8.50 2.72 -13.11
C GLU A 563 -9.87 3.19 -13.63
N ASP A 564 -10.72 3.82 -12.83
CA ASP A 564 -11.98 4.35 -13.33
C ASP A 564 -11.79 5.72 -14.02
N LEU A 565 -12.76 6.11 -14.83
CA LEU A 565 -12.76 7.38 -15.53
C LEU A 565 -14.13 8.03 -15.52
N GLY A 566 -14.17 9.24 -15.00
CA GLY A 566 -15.30 10.15 -15.07
C GLY A 566 -16.47 9.82 -14.12
N ASP A 567 -17.53 10.62 -14.26
CA ASP A 567 -18.69 10.64 -13.35
C ASP A 567 -19.76 9.55 -13.57
N ASP A 568 -19.65 8.75 -14.64
CA ASP A 568 -20.60 7.69 -14.97
C ASP A 568 -19.87 6.40 -15.45
N ALA A 569 -19.72 5.45 -14.53
CA ALA A 569 -19.01 4.19 -14.77
C ALA A 569 -19.65 3.36 -15.90
N MET A 570 -20.97 3.37 -16.06
CA MET A 570 -21.65 2.62 -17.13
C MET A 570 -21.30 3.22 -18.48
N LYS A 571 -21.33 4.54 -18.59
CA LYS A 571 -21.04 5.27 -19.83
C LYS A 571 -19.56 5.16 -20.22
N ALA A 572 -18.66 5.34 -19.26
CA ALA A 572 -17.23 5.17 -19.49
C ALA A 572 -16.93 3.74 -19.98
N SER A 573 -17.55 2.75 -19.34
CA SER A 573 -17.39 1.34 -19.72
C SER A 573 -17.99 1.02 -21.10
N GLU A 574 -19.12 1.61 -21.50
CA GLU A 574 -19.64 1.45 -22.89
C GLU A 574 -18.63 1.94 -23.94
N TYR A 575 -17.94 3.06 -23.71
CA TYR A 575 -16.86 3.52 -24.59
C TYR A 575 -15.63 2.61 -24.53
N GLY A 576 -15.23 2.17 -23.35
CA GLY A 576 -14.17 1.18 -23.16
C GLY A 576 -14.45 -0.12 -23.91
N MET A 577 -15.70 -0.59 -23.92
CA MET A 577 -16.14 -1.78 -24.65
C MET A 577 -16.05 -1.64 -26.17
N LYS A 578 -16.34 -0.45 -26.71
CA LYS A 578 -16.15 -0.15 -28.14
C LYS A 578 -14.66 -0.23 -28.51
N ASN A 579 -13.81 0.35 -27.68
CA ASN A 579 -12.36 0.32 -27.85
C ASN A 579 -11.81 -1.12 -27.75
N LEU A 580 -12.26 -1.92 -26.79
CA LEU A 580 -11.85 -3.32 -26.66
C LEU A 580 -12.24 -4.17 -27.87
N ARG A 581 -13.37 -3.87 -28.54
CA ARG A 581 -13.72 -4.55 -29.80
C ARG A 581 -12.69 -4.28 -30.89
N ILE A 582 -12.23 -3.04 -31.02
CA ILE A 582 -11.16 -2.68 -31.96
C ILE A 582 -9.88 -3.48 -31.65
N VAL A 583 -9.51 -3.59 -30.37
CA VAL A 583 -8.35 -4.41 -29.94
C VAL A 583 -8.56 -5.87 -30.34
N ALA A 584 -9.71 -6.46 -30.00
CA ALA A 584 -10.01 -7.87 -30.28
C ALA A 584 -9.99 -8.21 -31.78
N ASP A 585 -10.50 -7.31 -32.62
CA ASP A 585 -10.50 -7.47 -34.07
C ASP A 585 -9.10 -7.35 -34.69
N ASN A 586 -8.14 -6.77 -33.95
CA ASN A 586 -6.78 -6.51 -34.44
C ASN A 586 -5.68 -7.30 -33.73
N LEU A 587 -6.01 -8.22 -32.82
CA LEU A 587 -5.05 -8.99 -32.03
C LEU A 587 -3.92 -9.59 -32.89
N LEU A 588 -4.28 -10.34 -33.95
CA LEU A 588 -3.30 -10.96 -34.85
C LEU A 588 -2.44 -9.94 -35.60
N LYS A 589 -3.04 -8.82 -36.04
CA LYS A 589 -2.35 -7.78 -36.80
C LYS A 589 -1.35 -7.03 -35.92
N TRP A 590 -1.74 -6.69 -34.70
CA TRP A 590 -0.93 -5.89 -33.77
C TRP A 590 0.20 -6.68 -33.13
N THR A 591 0.08 -8.01 -33.08
CA THR A 591 1.14 -8.88 -32.54
C THR A 591 1.92 -9.62 -33.62
N TYR A 592 1.71 -9.33 -34.91
CA TYR A 592 2.38 -10.03 -35.99
C TYR A 592 3.89 -9.78 -35.96
N GLU A 593 4.65 -10.88 -35.95
CA GLU A 593 6.11 -10.89 -36.11
C GLU A 593 6.51 -12.17 -36.86
N ASP A 594 7.29 -12.02 -37.93
CA ASP A 594 7.66 -13.15 -38.79
C ASP A 594 8.48 -14.21 -38.03
N GLY A 595 8.13 -15.48 -38.21
CA GLY A 595 8.75 -16.61 -37.53
C GLY A 595 8.44 -16.77 -36.02
N LYS A 596 7.55 -15.95 -35.43
CA LYS A 596 7.11 -16.09 -34.03
C LYS A 596 5.79 -16.85 -33.88
N THR A 597 5.55 -17.40 -32.69
CA THR A 597 4.28 -18.06 -32.33
C THR A 597 3.20 -17.03 -31.97
N TYR A 598 1.93 -17.46 -31.90
CA TYR A 598 0.81 -16.62 -31.49
C TYR A 598 0.76 -16.30 -29.98
N THR A 599 1.79 -16.63 -29.21
CA THR A 599 1.79 -16.49 -27.75
C THR A 599 1.53 -15.06 -27.30
N ASP A 600 2.09 -14.05 -27.97
CA ASP A 600 1.86 -12.65 -27.61
C ASP A 600 0.47 -12.17 -28.01
N ALA A 601 -0.11 -12.72 -29.08
CA ALA A 601 -1.52 -12.52 -29.41
C ALA A 601 -2.43 -13.06 -28.30
N GLY A 602 -2.11 -14.26 -27.78
CA GLY A 602 -2.80 -14.87 -26.66
C GLY A 602 -2.68 -14.08 -25.35
N LYS A 603 -1.52 -13.43 -25.10
CA LYS A 603 -1.32 -12.54 -23.93
C LYS A 603 -2.12 -11.25 -24.06
N LEU A 604 -2.05 -10.57 -25.22
CA LEU A 604 -2.84 -9.35 -25.47
C LEU A 604 -4.34 -9.64 -25.40
N TYR A 605 -4.76 -10.82 -25.87
CA TYR A 605 -6.14 -11.30 -25.75
C TYR A 605 -6.56 -11.49 -24.28
N MET A 606 -5.71 -12.12 -23.45
CA MET A 606 -5.94 -12.22 -22.01
C MET A 606 -6.03 -10.84 -21.34
N GLY A 607 -5.16 -9.90 -21.72
CA GLY A 607 -5.21 -8.53 -21.23
C GLY A 607 -6.53 -7.82 -21.58
N ALA A 608 -7.01 -7.97 -22.82
CA ALA A 608 -8.31 -7.41 -23.25
C ALA A 608 -9.49 -7.99 -22.44
N ILE A 609 -9.45 -9.29 -22.13
CA ILE A 609 -10.43 -9.92 -21.24
C ILE A 609 -10.32 -9.38 -19.80
N GLY A 610 -9.10 -9.22 -19.29
CA GLY A 610 -8.86 -8.61 -17.98
C GLY A 610 -9.40 -7.17 -17.90
N GLN A 611 -9.26 -6.40 -18.98
CA GLN A 611 -9.78 -5.03 -19.06
C GLN A 611 -11.32 -5.00 -19.08
N TRP A 612 -11.97 -5.95 -19.75
CA TRP A 612 -13.43 -6.13 -19.68
C TRP A 612 -13.90 -6.42 -18.25
N ASP A 613 -13.14 -7.23 -17.50
CA ASP A 613 -13.46 -7.57 -16.11
C ASP A 613 -13.32 -6.34 -15.20
N LEU A 614 -12.29 -5.52 -15.44
CA LEU A 614 -12.10 -4.26 -14.74
C LEU A 614 -13.27 -3.29 -14.93
N TYR A 615 -13.72 -3.08 -16.18
CA TYR A 615 -14.90 -2.25 -16.48
C TYR A 615 -16.17 -2.80 -15.82
N THR A 616 -16.31 -4.13 -15.79
CA THR A 616 -17.41 -4.79 -15.08
C THR A 616 -17.37 -4.47 -13.58
N GLY A 617 -16.19 -4.51 -12.96
CA GLY A 617 -15.98 -4.13 -11.56
C GLY A 617 -16.39 -2.69 -11.27
N HIS A 618 -15.99 -1.73 -12.12
CA HIS A 618 -16.34 -0.31 -11.97
C HIS A 618 -17.84 -0.08 -11.94
N VAL A 619 -18.57 -0.74 -12.84
CA VAL A 619 -20.03 -0.67 -12.87
C VAL A 619 -20.65 -1.36 -11.65
N MET A 620 -20.13 -2.53 -11.28
CA MET A 620 -20.63 -3.30 -10.15
C MET A 620 -20.57 -2.54 -8.82
N ALA A 621 -19.55 -1.70 -8.61
CA ALA A 621 -19.42 -0.87 -7.41
C ALA A 621 -20.65 0.02 -7.15
N ASN A 622 -21.41 0.39 -8.18
CA ASN A 622 -22.61 1.22 -8.03
C ASN A 622 -23.80 0.49 -7.39
N VAL A 623 -23.87 -0.85 -7.48
CA VAL A 623 -25.00 -1.64 -6.93
C VAL A 623 -24.82 -1.82 -5.42
N GLY A 624 -25.68 -1.23 -4.59
CA GLY A 624 -25.45 -1.19 -3.15
C GLY A 624 -24.22 -0.36 -2.75
N GLY A 625 -23.79 0.56 -3.61
CA GLY A 625 -22.73 1.52 -3.31
C GLY A 625 -23.20 2.63 -2.38
N ILE A 626 -22.26 3.25 -1.66
CA ILE A 626 -22.50 4.35 -0.73
C ILE A 626 -21.44 5.42 -0.96
N TYR A 627 -21.86 6.63 -1.29
CA TYR A 627 -21.02 7.83 -1.30
C TYR A 627 -20.56 8.16 0.13
N LEU A 628 -19.25 8.21 0.30
CA LEU A 628 -18.58 8.47 1.57
C LEU A 628 -17.94 9.86 1.53
N ASP A 629 -18.35 10.73 2.45
CA ASP A 629 -17.81 12.08 2.56
C ASP A 629 -17.16 12.31 3.94
N ASN A 630 -16.01 12.99 3.91
CA ASN A 630 -15.26 13.40 5.10
C ASN A 630 -15.88 14.63 5.78
N THR A 631 -17.04 14.46 6.41
CA THR A 631 -17.78 15.56 7.06
C THR A 631 -17.16 16.02 8.38
N VAL A 632 -17.27 17.32 8.66
CA VAL A 632 -16.88 17.97 9.93
C VAL A 632 -18.07 18.74 10.49
N PHE A 633 -18.06 19.07 11.78
CA PHE A 633 -19.11 19.91 12.39
C PHE A 633 -19.27 21.23 11.63
N GLY A 634 -20.51 21.54 11.23
CA GLY A 634 -20.85 22.71 10.42
C GLY A 634 -20.94 22.44 8.91
N SER A 635 -20.42 21.30 8.43
CA SER A 635 -20.63 20.84 7.05
C SER A 635 -22.11 20.54 6.80
N LYS A 636 -22.59 20.83 5.58
CA LYS A 636 -23.95 20.50 5.13
C LYS A 636 -24.01 19.15 4.38
N LYS A 637 -22.85 18.51 4.14
CA LYS A 637 -22.79 17.22 3.45
C LYS A 637 -23.27 16.09 4.34
N LYS A 638 -23.87 15.07 3.72
CA LYS A 638 -24.15 13.79 4.39
C LYS A 638 -22.87 12.96 4.38
N ALA A 639 -22.50 12.36 5.51
CA ALA A 639 -21.33 11.48 5.57
C ALA A 639 -21.52 10.17 4.78
N TYR A 640 -22.77 9.71 4.69
CA TYR A 640 -23.15 8.45 4.05
C TYR A 640 -24.43 8.65 3.24
N GLU A 641 -24.32 8.49 1.93
CA GLU A 641 -25.45 8.59 0.99
C GLU A 641 -25.46 7.40 0.05
N ALA A 642 -26.58 6.69 -0.06
CA ALA A 642 -26.66 5.56 -0.96
C ALA A 642 -26.64 6.05 -2.41
N VAL A 643 -26.05 5.27 -3.31
CA VAL A 643 -26.11 5.52 -4.75
C VAL A 643 -27.58 5.59 -5.18
N PRO A 644 -28.01 6.61 -5.95
CA PRO A 644 -29.39 6.76 -6.41
C PRO A 644 -29.94 5.50 -7.10
N ALA A 645 -31.22 5.17 -6.85
CA ALA A 645 -31.85 3.94 -7.35
C ALA A 645 -31.73 3.77 -8.88
N GLU A 646 -31.94 4.86 -9.63
CA GLU A 646 -31.81 4.86 -11.10
C GLU A 646 -30.39 4.50 -11.56
N ILE A 647 -29.34 4.95 -10.84
CA ILE A 647 -27.95 4.59 -11.17
C ILE A 647 -27.72 3.10 -10.90
N GLN A 648 -28.22 2.57 -9.79
CA GLN A 648 -28.10 1.15 -9.47
C GLN A 648 -28.81 0.26 -10.50
N LYS A 649 -30.01 0.66 -10.93
CA LYS A 649 -30.77 -0.01 -11.98
C LYS A 649 -30.01 -0.02 -13.31
N ARG A 650 -29.53 1.14 -13.78
CA ARG A 650 -28.69 1.23 -15.00
C ARG A 650 -27.43 0.38 -14.90
N ALA A 651 -26.81 0.31 -13.71
CA ALA A 651 -25.64 -0.53 -13.48
C ALA A 651 -25.98 -2.02 -13.66
N VAL A 652 -27.10 -2.50 -13.10
CA VAL A 652 -27.54 -3.89 -13.28
C VAL A 652 -27.92 -4.17 -14.74
N ASP A 653 -28.59 -3.25 -15.43
CA ASP A 653 -28.89 -3.38 -16.87
C ASP A 653 -27.60 -3.52 -17.71
N TYR A 654 -26.59 -2.69 -17.41
CA TYR A 654 -25.27 -2.79 -18.06
C TYR A 654 -24.61 -4.15 -17.77
N LEU A 655 -24.58 -4.57 -16.50
CA LEU A 655 -23.98 -5.85 -16.10
C LEU A 655 -24.70 -7.02 -16.77
N VAL A 656 -26.03 -6.98 -16.84
CA VAL A 656 -26.84 -7.97 -17.54
C VAL A 656 -26.43 -8.06 -19.01
N LYS A 657 -26.33 -6.92 -19.69
CA LYS A 657 -26.00 -6.83 -21.12
C LYS A 657 -24.56 -7.27 -21.43
N ASN A 658 -23.60 -6.86 -20.62
CA ASN A 658 -22.17 -6.92 -20.96
C ASN A 658 -21.37 -7.93 -20.12
N SER A 659 -21.92 -8.46 -19.02
CA SER A 659 -21.21 -9.38 -18.12
C SER A 659 -21.95 -10.68 -17.85
N ILE A 660 -23.24 -10.61 -17.49
CA ILE A 660 -24.07 -11.80 -17.30
C ILE A 660 -24.33 -12.46 -18.65
N ASN A 661 -24.75 -11.69 -19.66
CA ASN A 661 -24.72 -12.14 -21.04
C ASN A 661 -23.33 -11.84 -21.61
N LEU A 662 -22.49 -12.86 -21.69
CA LEU A 662 -21.09 -12.68 -22.06
C LEU A 662 -20.94 -12.18 -23.51
N PRO A 663 -20.01 -11.26 -23.77
CA PRO A 663 -19.70 -10.80 -25.12
C PRO A 663 -19.04 -11.92 -25.93
N GLU A 664 -19.81 -12.55 -26.85
CA GLU A 664 -19.30 -13.66 -27.66
C GLU A 664 -18.12 -13.25 -28.55
N TRP A 665 -18.13 -12.02 -29.07
CA TRP A 665 -17.03 -11.46 -29.87
C TRP A 665 -15.70 -11.40 -29.10
N LEU A 666 -15.75 -11.34 -27.77
CA LEU A 666 -14.58 -11.34 -26.91
C LEU A 666 -14.22 -12.77 -26.55
N PHE A 667 -15.08 -13.50 -25.84
CA PHE A 667 -14.73 -14.82 -25.28
C PHE A 667 -14.67 -15.96 -26.30
N PHE A 668 -15.43 -15.88 -27.39
CA PHE A 668 -15.50 -16.89 -28.45
C PHE A 668 -14.99 -16.30 -29.78
N ASN A 669 -13.93 -15.51 -29.69
CA ASN A 669 -13.30 -14.86 -30.84
C ASN A 669 -12.61 -15.88 -31.77
N PRO A 670 -12.65 -15.69 -33.11
CA PRO A 670 -11.97 -16.56 -34.07
C PRO A 670 -10.45 -16.73 -33.85
N ILE A 671 -9.80 -15.84 -33.11
CA ILE A 671 -8.38 -16.01 -32.73
C ILE A 671 -8.12 -17.33 -32.00
N THR A 672 -9.15 -17.91 -31.37
CA THR A 672 -9.07 -19.21 -30.69
C THR A 672 -8.71 -20.39 -31.61
N GLU A 673 -8.80 -20.22 -32.94
CA GLU A 673 -8.27 -21.17 -33.92
C GLU A 673 -6.73 -21.13 -34.03
N LYS A 674 -6.10 -20.05 -33.57
CA LYS A 674 -4.64 -19.81 -33.62
C LYS A 674 -4.00 -19.87 -32.24
N THR A 675 -4.67 -19.34 -31.22
CA THR A 675 -4.19 -19.34 -29.84
C THR A 675 -5.33 -19.12 -28.86
N TYR A 676 -5.23 -19.74 -27.68
CA TYR A 676 -6.09 -19.41 -26.55
C TYR A 676 -5.58 -18.18 -25.81
N SER A 677 -6.38 -17.65 -24.89
CA SER A 677 -5.90 -16.59 -23.99
C SER A 677 -4.78 -17.16 -23.10
N VAL A 678 -3.62 -16.49 -23.07
CA VAL A 678 -2.39 -16.96 -22.43
C VAL A 678 -2.09 -16.13 -21.19
N LYS A 679 -1.77 -16.79 -20.09
CA LYS A 679 -1.24 -16.17 -18.88
C LYS A 679 0.19 -16.65 -18.61
N ASN A 680 1.06 -15.78 -18.12
CA ASN A 680 2.39 -16.19 -17.65
C ASN A 680 2.27 -17.03 -16.36
N SER A 681 3.02 -18.14 -16.29
CA SER A 681 3.15 -18.95 -15.08
C SER A 681 4.61 -19.38 -14.89
N PRO A 682 5.02 -19.77 -13.66
CA PRO A 682 6.37 -20.28 -13.41
C PRO A 682 6.73 -21.53 -14.23
N MET A 683 5.72 -22.28 -14.71
CA MET A 683 5.92 -23.47 -15.55
C MET A 683 5.89 -23.16 -17.06
N GLY A 684 5.80 -21.88 -17.43
CA GLY A 684 5.66 -21.41 -18.82
C GLY A 684 4.27 -20.83 -19.12
N PRO A 685 3.98 -20.53 -20.39
CA PRO A 685 2.67 -20.03 -20.83
C PRO A 685 1.54 -20.99 -20.42
N PHE A 686 0.52 -20.45 -19.73
CA PHE A 686 -0.68 -21.19 -19.33
C PHE A 686 -1.86 -20.77 -20.22
N GLU A 687 -2.31 -21.68 -21.07
CA GLU A 687 -3.42 -21.46 -21.99
C GLU A 687 -4.77 -21.76 -21.32
N GLN A 688 -5.72 -20.83 -21.45
CA GLN A 688 -7.06 -20.95 -20.88
C GLN A 688 -8.07 -21.24 -21.98
N THR A 689 -8.77 -22.37 -21.90
CA THR A 689 -9.78 -22.71 -22.91
C THR A 689 -10.96 -21.72 -22.82
N PRO A 690 -11.52 -21.27 -23.97
CA PRO A 690 -12.53 -20.20 -24.02
C PRO A 690 -13.71 -20.42 -23.07
N TYR A 691 -14.31 -21.61 -23.10
CA TYR A 691 -15.45 -21.95 -22.26
C TYR A 691 -15.11 -21.94 -20.76
N THR A 692 -13.93 -22.44 -20.37
CA THR A 692 -13.53 -22.51 -18.95
C THR A 692 -13.29 -21.12 -18.38
N LEU A 693 -12.60 -20.27 -19.15
CA LEU A 693 -12.35 -18.88 -18.76
C LEU A 693 -13.64 -18.07 -18.64
N ALA A 694 -14.46 -18.11 -19.70
CA ALA A 694 -15.78 -17.48 -19.74
C ALA A 694 -16.65 -17.88 -18.54
N ARG A 695 -16.72 -19.19 -18.26
CA ARG A 695 -17.49 -19.72 -17.13
C ARG A 695 -16.97 -19.20 -15.80
N GLY A 696 -15.65 -19.21 -15.59
CA GLY A 696 -15.02 -18.78 -14.34
C GLY A 696 -15.23 -17.29 -14.06
N MET A 697 -15.05 -16.45 -15.08
CA MET A 697 -15.22 -15.00 -14.96
C MET A 697 -16.69 -14.61 -14.76
N GLN A 698 -17.61 -15.17 -15.54
CA GLN A 698 -19.04 -14.92 -15.34
C GLN A 698 -19.50 -15.35 -13.95
N TYR A 699 -19.02 -16.51 -13.46
CA TYR A 699 -19.32 -16.97 -12.10
C TYR A 699 -18.80 -15.99 -11.05
N ALA A 700 -17.54 -15.52 -11.18
CA ALA A 700 -16.96 -14.57 -10.24
C ALA A 700 -17.74 -13.26 -10.19
N ASN A 701 -18.19 -12.75 -11.35
CA ASN A 701 -18.95 -11.50 -11.43
C ASN A 701 -20.37 -11.65 -10.85
N ILE A 702 -21.05 -12.77 -11.14
CA ILE A 702 -22.33 -13.09 -10.49
C ILE A 702 -22.16 -13.23 -8.97
N TYR A 703 -21.15 -13.97 -8.52
CA TYR A 703 -20.91 -14.19 -7.09
C TYR A 703 -20.64 -12.88 -6.35
N SER A 704 -19.83 -11.99 -6.94
CA SER A 704 -19.47 -10.68 -6.37
C SER A 704 -20.67 -9.73 -6.28
N LEU A 705 -21.58 -9.79 -7.26
CA LEU A 705 -22.84 -9.04 -7.24
C LEU A 705 -23.79 -9.52 -6.13
N LEU A 706 -23.69 -10.79 -5.74
CA LEU A 706 -24.52 -11.43 -4.72
C LEU A 706 -23.85 -11.50 -3.33
N MET A 707 -22.69 -10.86 -3.14
CA MET A 707 -21.97 -10.88 -1.87
C MET A 707 -22.82 -10.32 -0.72
N ASP A 708 -22.71 -10.93 0.45
CA ASP A 708 -23.54 -10.62 1.62
C ASP A 708 -23.44 -9.14 2.00
N ASP A 709 -22.23 -8.61 2.10
CA ASP A 709 -21.96 -7.25 2.55
C ASP A 709 -22.54 -6.20 1.58
N ARG A 710 -22.64 -6.51 0.28
CA ARG A 710 -23.32 -5.65 -0.71
C ARG A 710 -24.82 -5.63 -0.49
N LEU A 711 -25.41 -6.81 -0.32
CA LEU A 711 -26.86 -6.94 -0.07
C LEU A 711 -27.24 -6.33 1.28
N LEU A 712 -26.38 -6.42 2.29
CA LEU A 712 -26.55 -5.75 3.58
C LEU A 712 -26.57 -4.23 3.44
N ARG A 713 -25.71 -3.63 2.59
CA ARG A 713 -25.77 -2.19 2.31
C ARG A 713 -27.07 -1.77 1.65
N MET A 714 -27.62 -2.60 0.76
CA MET A 714 -28.92 -2.34 0.13
C MET A 714 -30.06 -2.39 1.17
N ILE A 715 -30.03 -3.38 2.07
CA ILE A 715 -30.99 -3.52 3.17
C ILE A 715 -30.88 -2.34 4.15
N GLU A 716 -29.66 -1.90 4.49
CA GLU A 716 -29.42 -0.73 5.34
C GLU A 716 -30.03 0.54 4.74
N ASN A 717 -29.89 0.72 3.41
CA ASN A 717 -30.51 1.84 2.71
C ASN A 717 -32.05 1.78 2.76
N GLN A 718 -32.62 0.58 2.58
CA GLN A 718 -34.06 0.36 2.70
C GLN A 718 -34.54 0.70 4.12
N LEU A 719 -33.87 0.18 5.15
CA LEU A 719 -34.21 0.46 6.55
C LEU A 719 -34.14 1.96 6.86
N LYS A 720 -33.09 2.64 6.39
CA LYS A 720 -32.95 4.10 6.54
C LYS A 720 -34.13 4.85 5.93
N ASN A 721 -34.59 4.44 4.75
CA ASN A 721 -35.74 5.05 4.08
C ASN A 721 -37.04 4.80 4.87
N GLU A 722 -37.27 3.57 5.32
CA GLU A 722 -38.44 3.17 6.14
C GLU A 722 -38.50 3.93 7.46
N VAL A 723 -37.40 3.98 8.22
CA VAL A 723 -37.32 4.64 9.53
C VAL A 723 -37.46 6.16 9.42
N SER A 724 -36.89 6.76 8.38
CA SER A 724 -37.00 8.22 8.15
C SER A 724 -38.36 8.64 7.59
N GLY A 725 -39.17 7.70 7.09
CA GLY A 725 -40.40 8.00 6.35
C GLY A 725 -40.12 8.72 5.02
N SER A 726 -38.92 8.55 4.46
CA SER A 726 -38.56 9.12 3.17
C SER A 726 -39.43 8.53 2.06
N LYS A 727 -39.69 9.31 1.01
CA LYS A 727 -40.38 8.86 -0.21
C LYS A 727 -39.44 8.77 -1.40
N GLU A 728 -38.14 8.88 -1.15
CA GLU A 728 -37.12 8.68 -2.19
C GLU A 728 -37.21 7.25 -2.71
N GLU A 729 -37.13 7.09 -4.04
CA GLU A 729 -37.07 5.80 -4.69
C GLU A 729 -35.78 5.07 -4.26
N ILE A 730 -35.92 3.80 -3.88
CA ILE A 730 -34.80 2.95 -3.46
C ILE A 730 -34.72 1.73 -4.38
N TYR A 731 -33.49 1.25 -4.60
CA TYR A 731 -33.24 0.01 -5.32
C TYR A 731 -33.02 -1.13 -4.32
N THR A 732 -33.94 -2.08 -4.27
CA THR A 732 -33.99 -3.14 -3.25
C THR A 732 -33.27 -4.41 -3.66
N VAL A 733 -33.04 -5.33 -2.71
CA VAL A 733 -32.48 -6.66 -3.00
C VAL A 733 -33.44 -7.45 -3.90
N GLU A 734 -34.75 -7.29 -3.72
CA GLU A 734 -35.75 -7.88 -4.57
C GLU A 734 -35.69 -7.35 -6.01
N ASP A 735 -35.50 -6.05 -6.21
CA ASP A 735 -35.34 -5.47 -7.54
C ASP A 735 -34.13 -6.08 -8.27
N LEU A 736 -33.00 -6.22 -7.56
CA LEU A 736 -31.80 -6.87 -8.08
C LEU A 736 -32.08 -8.31 -8.50
N PHE A 737 -32.69 -9.11 -7.63
CA PHE A 737 -32.98 -10.51 -7.94
C PHE A 737 -34.02 -10.67 -9.03
N ASP A 738 -35.03 -9.80 -9.08
CA ASP A 738 -36.05 -9.83 -10.11
C ASP A 738 -35.47 -9.48 -11.50
N GLN A 739 -34.57 -8.50 -11.60
CA GLN A 739 -33.84 -8.20 -12.84
C GLN A 739 -32.92 -9.33 -13.28
N LEU A 740 -32.09 -9.85 -12.37
CA LEU A 740 -31.17 -10.95 -12.68
C LEU A 740 -31.93 -12.21 -13.11
N ARG A 741 -32.95 -12.62 -12.35
CA ARG A 741 -33.78 -13.79 -12.68
C ARG A 741 -34.51 -13.61 -14.01
N GLY A 742 -35.05 -12.41 -14.25
CA GLY A 742 -35.74 -12.05 -15.48
C GLY A 742 -34.84 -12.19 -16.71
N SER A 743 -33.57 -11.80 -16.59
CA SER A 743 -32.57 -11.94 -17.65
C SER A 743 -32.10 -13.39 -17.82
N VAL A 744 -31.60 -14.01 -16.74
CA VAL A 744 -30.98 -15.37 -16.75
C VAL A 744 -31.96 -16.46 -17.19
N PHE A 745 -33.25 -16.30 -16.88
CA PHE A 745 -34.31 -17.25 -17.24
C PHE A 745 -35.31 -16.69 -18.26
N SER A 746 -34.89 -15.68 -19.05
CA SER A 746 -35.72 -15.07 -20.10
C SER A 746 -36.17 -16.09 -21.16
N LYS A 747 -35.24 -16.92 -21.65
CA LYS A 747 -35.51 -17.96 -22.66
C LYS A 747 -36.08 -19.23 -22.04
N LYS A 748 -37.13 -19.77 -22.67
CA LYS A 748 -37.80 -21.02 -22.29
C LYS A 748 -37.72 -22.00 -23.46
N GLY A 749 -37.50 -23.28 -23.17
CA GLY A 749 -37.40 -24.32 -24.20
C GLY A 749 -35.96 -24.79 -24.39
N SER A 750 -35.54 -24.97 -25.65
CA SER A 750 -34.20 -25.45 -25.99
C SER A 750 -33.16 -24.36 -25.76
N LEU A 751 -32.19 -24.67 -24.89
CA LEU A 751 -31.13 -23.76 -24.46
C LEU A 751 -29.80 -24.11 -25.11
N THR A 752 -29.03 -23.09 -25.44
CA THR A 752 -27.63 -23.20 -25.83
C THR A 752 -26.76 -23.61 -24.63
N ILE A 753 -25.50 -24.00 -24.90
CA ILE A 753 -24.54 -24.31 -23.83
C ILE A 753 -24.28 -23.07 -22.95
N LEU A 754 -24.19 -21.87 -23.55
CA LEU A 754 -23.96 -20.62 -22.81
C LEU A 754 -25.16 -20.22 -21.94
N GLU A 755 -26.37 -20.42 -22.42
CA GLU A 755 -27.60 -20.20 -21.64
C GLU A 755 -27.66 -21.16 -20.44
N LYS A 756 -27.35 -22.45 -20.65
CA LYS A 756 -27.26 -23.44 -19.57
C LYS A 756 -26.17 -23.07 -18.56
N MET A 757 -25.00 -22.65 -19.04
CA MET A 757 -23.89 -22.20 -18.19
C MET A 757 -24.30 -21.01 -17.32
N THR A 758 -24.94 -20.00 -17.91
CA THR A 758 -25.38 -18.78 -17.20
C THR A 758 -26.38 -19.12 -16.10
N GLN A 759 -27.41 -19.92 -16.42
CA GLN A 759 -28.37 -20.41 -15.42
C GLN A 759 -27.68 -21.20 -14.30
N LYS A 760 -26.71 -22.05 -14.64
CA LYS A 760 -25.99 -22.87 -13.67
C LYS A 760 -25.09 -22.04 -12.76
N ASN A 761 -24.37 -21.06 -13.32
CA ASN A 761 -23.51 -20.16 -12.55
C ASN A 761 -24.34 -19.31 -11.58
N TYR A 762 -25.50 -18.78 -12.01
CA TYR A 762 -26.40 -18.02 -11.13
C TYR A 762 -26.95 -18.84 -9.97
N VAL A 763 -27.47 -20.04 -10.26
CA VAL A 763 -27.96 -20.96 -9.22
C VAL A 763 -26.84 -21.40 -8.29
N ASP A 764 -25.66 -21.73 -8.82
CA ASP A 764 -24.54 -22.18 -8.00
C ASP A 764 -24.00 -21.06 -7.11
N ALA A 765 -23.89 -19.82 -7.60
CA ALA A 765 -23.46 -18.68 -6.79
C ALA A 765 -24.40 -18.46 -5.59
N LEU A 766 -25.72 -18.56 -5.79
CA LEU A 766 -26.71 -18.53 -4.71
C LEU A 766 -26.54 -19.70 -3.73
N ILE A 767 -26.39 -20.93 -4.23
CA ILE A 767 -26.22 -22.13 -3.39
C ILE A 767 -24.93 -22.05 -2.57
N VAL A 768 -23.80 -21.72 -3.19
CA VAL A 768 -22.51 -21.58 -2.52
C VAL A 768 -22.57 -20.48 -1.48
N SER A 769 -23.16 -19.34 -1.84
CA SER A 769 -23.35 -18.25 -0.88
C SER A 769 -24.21 -18.68 0.30
N VAL A 770 -25.35 -19.33 0.09
CA VAL A 770 -26.22 -19.85 1.16
C VAL A 770 -25.51 -20.89 2.01
N ASN A 771 -24.82 -21.86 1.40
CA ASN A 771 -24.09 -22.90 2.13
C ASN A 771 -23.02 -22.33 3.05
N LYS A 772 -22.27 -21.31 2.59
CA LYS A 772 -21.29 -20.60 3.41
C LYS A 772 -21.92 -19.93 4.64
N LEU A 773 -23.18 -19.47 4.55
CA LEU A 773 -23.91 -18.95 5.72
C LEU A 773 -24.14 -20.05 6.78
N PHE A 774 -24.33 -21.29 6.35
CA PHE A 774 -24.67 -22.43 7.21
C PHE A 774 -23.49 -23.33 7.60
N GLU A 775 -22.26 -23.05 7.18
CA GLU A 775 -21.04 -23.72 7.67
C GLU A 775 -20.96 -23.62 9.21
N LYS A 776 -20.78 -24.75 9.91
CA LYS A 776 -20.87 -24.85 11.38
C LYS A 776 -20.02 -23.76 12.03
N THR A 777 -20.70 -22.80 12.66
CA THR A 777 -20.06 -21.81 13.52
C THR A 777 -19.46 -22.56 14.70
N ALA A 778 -18.12 -22.62 14.82
CA ALA A 778 -17.50 -23.13 16.05
C ALA A 778 -18.04 -22.30 17.22
N VAL A 779 -18.25 -22.89 18.40
CA VAL A 779 -18.77 -22.18 19.59
C VAL A 779 -17.94 -20.93 19.93
N LYS A 780 -16.67 -20.88 19.51
CA LYS A 780 -15.77 -19.70 19.63
C LYS A 780 -16.04 -18.56 18.63
N ALA A 781 -16.81 -18.80 17.57
CA ALA A 781 -17.17 -17.84 16.52
C ALA A 781 -18.52 -17.15 16.74
N LEU A 782 -19.28 -17.55 17.77
CA LEU A 782 -20.43 -16.81 18.32
C LEU A 782 -19.96 -15.71 19.30
N LYS A 783 -18.82 -15.08 19.03
CA LYS A 783 -18.53 -13.82 19.68
C LYS A 783 -19.40 -12.80 18.96
N VAL A 784 -20.46 -12.34 19.63
CA VAL A 784 -20.92 -10.97 19.42
C VAL A 784 -19.64 -10.15 19.63
N GLU A 785 -19.06 -9.64 18.55
CA GLU A 785 -17.97 -8.68 18.72
C GLU A 785 -18.54 -7.61 19.65
N ASN A 786 -17.81 -7.34 20.74
CA ASN A 786 -18.18 -6.37 21.75
C ASN A 786 -18.06 -4.94 21.17
N THR A 787 -18.71 -4.68 20.04
CA THR A 787 -18.74 -3.42 19.30
C THR A 787 -19.59 -2.37 20.03
N LEU A 788 -20.46 -2.80 20.95
CA LEU A 788 -21.26 -1.96 21.85
C LEU A 788 -20.75 -2.00 23.30
N ASN A 789 -19.44 -2.14 23.51
CA ASN A 789 -18.90 -1.94 24.84
C ASN A 789 -19.08 -0.47 25.24
N ILE A 790 -19.84 -0.24 26.33
CA ILE A 790 -19.60 0.94 27.19
C ILE A 790 -18.09 1.03 27.39
N PRO A 791 -17.44 2.21 27.30
CA PRO A 791 -15.99 2.32 27.48
C PRO A 791 -15.55 1.57 28.74
N MET A 792 -15.03 0.36 28.55
CA MET A 792 -14.47 -0.50 29.57
C MET A 792 -12.96 -0.37 29.42
N ILE A 793 -12.27 -0.43 30.54
CA ILE A 793 -10.82 -0.34 30.62
C ILE A 793 -10.26 -1.49 29.75
N CYS A 794 -9.66 -1.15 28.60
CA CYS A 794 -8.98 -2.04 27.63
C CYS A 794 -9.83 -2.69 26.50
N ASN A 795 -10.27 -1.91 25.51
CA ASN A 795 -10.56 -2.42 24.16
C ASN A 795 -9.50 -1.86 23.18
N PHE A 796 -8.61 -2.71 22.66
CA PHE A 796 -7.63 -2.35 21.63
C PHE A 796 -8.09 -2.94 20.29
N HIS A 797 -8.34 -2.09 19.29
CA HIS A 797 -8.55 -2.50 17.90
C HIS A 797 -7.28 -2.12 17.10
N GLU A 798 -6.72 -3.09 16.37
CA GLU A 798 -5.65 -2.83 15.41
C GLU A 798 -6.28 -2.19 14.16
N GLU A 799 -6.00 -0.90 13.95
CA GLU A 799 -6.34 -0.18 12.72
C GLU A 799 -5.03 0.20 12.03
N ASP A 800 -4.75 -0.38 10.86
CA ASP A 800 -3.92 0.28 9.85
C ASP A 800 -4.20 -0.31 8.45
N HIS A 801 -4.48 0.63 7.53
CA HIS A 801 -4.60 0.53 6.07
C HIS A 801 -5.95 0.12 5.46
N GLY A 802 -6.59 1.09 4.79
CA GLY A 802 -7.81 0.96 4.01
C GLY A 802 -8.80 2.09 4.33
N LEU A 803 -9.83 2.26 3.48
CA LEU A 803 -11.06 3.01 3.74
C LEU A 803 -11.41 3.04 5.25
N ARG A 804 -11.95 4.16 5.75
CA ARG A 804 -12.61 4.23 7.08
C ARG A 804 -13.22 2.87 7.48
N ASN A 805 -12.92 2.38 8.69
CA ASN A 805 -13.37 1.07 9.19
C ASN A 805 -14.90 1.05 9.37
N ILE A 806 -15.64 0.86 8.28
CA ILE A 806 -17.10 0.79 8.28
C ILE A 806 -17.49 -0.69 8.28
N ASN A 807 -18.19 -1.10 9.33
CA ASN A 807 -18.66 -2.47 9.44
C ASN A 807 -20.05 -2.62 8.81
N TYR A 808 -20.09 -3.14 7.57
CA TYR A 808 -21.31 -3.64 6.93
C TYR A 808 -21.46 -5.17 7.04
N SER A 809 -20.63 -5.80 7.86
CA SER A 809 -20.73 -7.23 8.15
C SER A 809 -21.63 -7.46 9.37
N SER A 810 -22.40 -8.56 9.36
CA SER A 810 -23.25 -8.92 10.49
C SER A 810 -23.20 -10.44 10.75
N MET A 811 -23.89 -10.90 11.79
CA MET A 811 -24.13 -12.33 12.00
C MET A 811 -24.89 -12.89 10.80
N LYS A 812 -24.13 -13.44 9.85
CA LYS A 812 -24.59 -13.80 8.51
C LYS A 812 -25.85 -14.70 8.52
N ARG A 813 -25.95 -15.62 9.48
CA ARG A 813 -27.07 -16.58 9.63
C ARG A 813 -28.41 -15.96 10.00
N VAL A 814 -28.42 -14.83 10.70
CA VAL A 814 -29.65 -14.16 11.16
C VAL A 814 -29.94 -12.88 10.37
N SER A 815 -29.20 -12.66 9.28
CA SER A 815 -29.44 -11.53 8.39
C SER A 815 -30.52 -11.85 7.34
N GLU A 816 -31.27 -10.83 6.93
CA GLU A 816 -32.29 -10.95 5.88
C GLU A 816 -31.72 -11.34 4.52
N VAL A 817 -30.41 -11.17 4.31
CA VAL A 817 -29.70 -11.67 3.11
C VAL A 817 -29.94 -13.17 2.92
N THR A 818 -29.98 -13.95 4.00
CA THR A 818 -30.26 -15.39 3.93
C THR A 818 -31.69 -15.64 3.44
N THR A 819 -32.66 -14.88 3.97
CA THR A 819 -34.08 -14.93 3.57
C THR A 819 -34.22 -14.64 2.09
N TYR A 820 -33.65 -13.53 1.61
CA TYR A 820 -33.73 -13.13 0.20
C TYR A 820 -33.12 -14.18 -0.74
N LYS A 821 -31.93 -14.71 -0.42
CA LYS A 821 -31.28 -15.74 -1.26
C LYS A 821 -32.07 -17.04 -1.31
N ARG A 822 -32.64 -17.49 -0.19
CA ARG A 822 -33.52 -18.67 -0.15
C ARG A 822 -34.82 -18.44 -0.91
N ALA A 823 -35.42 -17.26 -0.76
CA ALA A 823 -36.62 -16.88 -1.50
C ALA A 823 -36.36 -16.86 -3.01
N GLU A 824 -35.20 -16.37 -3.44
CA GLU A 824 -34.79 -16.38 -4.84
C GLU A 824 -34.62 -17.81 -5.38
N LEU A 825 -33.94 -18.69 -4.63
CA LEU A 825 -33.85 -20.12 -4.97
C LEU A 825 -35.24 -20.77 -5.11
N GLN A 826 -36.19 -20.44 -4.24
CA GLN A 826 -37.57 -20.92 -4.33
C GLN A 826 -38.30 -20.37 -5.57
N LYS A 827 -38.15 -19.08 -5.88
CA LYS A 827 -38.70 -18.47 -7.11
C LYS A 827 -38.16 -19.16 -8.36
N ILE A 828 -36.85 -19.42 -8.41
CA ILE A 828 -36.19 -20.16 -9.50
C ILE A 828 -36.71 -21.61 -9.58
N LEU A 829 -36.81 -22.32 -8.46
CA LEU A 829 -37.34 -23.69 -8.41
C LEU A 829 -38.75 -23.76 -9.00
N ASN A 830 -39.62 -22.82 -8.67
CA ASN A 830 -40.98 -22.73 -9.21
C ASN A 830 -40.96 -22.48 -10.73
N LEU A 831 -40.07 -21.62 -11.22
CA LEU A 831 -39.89 -21.37 -12.64
C LEU A 831 -39.39 -22.61 -13.39
N LEU A 832 -38.40 -23.32 -12.83
CA LEU A 832 -37.84 -24.53 -13.43
C LEU A 832 -38.87 -25.67 -13.46
N ASN A 833 -39.67 -25.86 -12.41
CA ASN A 833 -40.73 -26.87 -12.40
C ASN A 833 -41.79 -26.65 -13.49
N LYS A 834 -42.07 -25.40 -13.86
CA LYS A 834 -42.95 -25.04 -14.98
C LYS A 834 -42.30 -25.29 -16.35
N SER A 835 -40.97 -25.36 -16.41
CA SER A 835 -40.20 -25.47 -17.66
C SER A 835 -39.55 -26.85 -17.88
N LYS A 836 -39.57 -27.74 -16.86
CA LYS A 836 -38.85 -29.04 -16.87
C LYS A 836 -39.12 -29.96 -18.07
N ASN A 837 -40.29 -29.84 -18.69
CA ASN A 837 -40.70 -30.65 -19.85
C ASN A 837 -40.55 -29.92 -21.19
N LYS A 838 -39.98 -28.70 -21.21
CA LYS A 838 -39.82 -27.88 -22.42
C LYS A 838 -38.42 -28.03 -23.00
N GLY A 839 -38.30 -27.86 -24.32
CA GLY A 839 -37.02 -27.88 -25.04
C GLY A 839 -36.54 -29.28 -25.41
N ASP A 840 -35.32 -29.36 -25.95
CA ASP A 840 -34.61 -30.59 -26.30
C ASP A 840 -34.22 -31.43 -25.06
N GLU A 841 -33.73 -32.65 -25.30
CA GLU A 841 -33.33 -33.58 -24.24
C GLU A 841 -32.28 -32.98 -23.30
N ALA A 842 -31.26 -32.33 -23.85
CA ALA A 842 -30.19 -31.71 -23.08
C ALA A 842 -30.71 -30.57 -22.18
N SER A 843 -31.70 -29.80 -22.64
CA SER A 843 -32.31 -28.72 -21.84
C SER A 843 -33.21 -29.27 -20.74
N ARG A 844 -33.98 -30.33 -21.02
CA ARG A 844 -34.76 -31.02 -19.98
C ARG A 844 -33.86 -31.63 -18.89
N ALA A 845 -32.75 -32.25 -19.29
CA ALA A 845 -31.75 -32.77 -18.35
C ALA A 845 -31.11 -31.65 -17.51
N HIS A 846 -30.79 -30.51 -18.13
CA HIS A 846 -30.27 -29.33 -17.42
C HIS A 846 -31.27 -28.79 -16.39
N TYR A 847 -32.55 -28.62 -16.75
CA TYR A 847 -33.57 -28.18 -15.79
C TYR A 847 -33.73 -29.18 -14.64
N ALA A 848 -33.68 -30.49 -14.93
CA ALA A 848 -33.74 -31.52 -13.90
C ALA A 848 -32.55 -31.44 -12.92
N ASP A 849 -31.31 -31.27 -13.41
CA ASP A 849 -30.11 -31.07 -12.59
C ASP A 849 -30.23 -29.82 -11.70
N LEU A 850 -30.67 -28.68 -12.24
CA LEU A 850 -30.87 -27.47 -11.44
C LEU A 850 -31.94 -27.66 -10.36
N ILE A 851 -33.06 -28.33 -10.68
CA ILE A 851 -34.12 -28.63 -9.70
C ILE A 851 -33.56 -29.48 -8.56
N ILE A 852 -32.75 -30.50 -8.85
CA ILE A 852 -32.14 -31.37 -7.84
C ILE A 852 -31.22 -30.55 -6.92
N ARG A 853 -30.30 -29.77 -7.51
CA ARG A 853 -29.35 -28.91 -6.77
C ARG A 853 -30.07 -27.94 -5.83
N ILE A 854 -31.10 -27.26 -6.32
CA ILE A 854 -31.84 -26.28 -5.52
C ILE A 854 -32.59 -26.98 -4.37
N LYS A 855 -33.23 -28.13 -4.64
CA LYS A 855 -33.88 -28.91 -3.58
C LYS A 855 -32.88 -29.37 -2.52
N GLU A 856 -31.72 -29.87 -2.91
CA GLU A 856 -30.66 -30.28 -1.98
C GLU A 856 -30.15 -29.11 -1.12
N ALA A 857 -30.05 -27.90 -1.70
CA ALA A 857 -29.63 -26.71 -0.98
C ALA A 857 -30.72 -26.16 -0.03
N LEU A 858 -32.01 -26.32 -0.36
CA LEU A 858 -33.14 -25.86 0.47
C LEU A 858 -33.56 -26.85 1.57
N ASN A 859 -33.28 -28.15 1.39
CA ASN A 859 -33.68 -29.25 2.28
C ASN A 859 -32.60 -29.66 3.29
N LYS A 860 -31.45 -28.97 3.30
CA LYS A 860 -30.47 -29.00 4.39
C LYS A 860 -30.74 -27.85 5.36
#